data_AF-A0A834RQD5-F1
#
_entry.id   AF-A0A834RQD5-F1
#
_cell.length_a   1.000
_cell.length_b   1.000
_cell.length_c   1.000
_cell.angle_alpha   90.00
_cell.angle_beta   90.00
_cell.angle_gamma   90.00
#
_symmetry.space_group_name_H-M   'P 1'
#
loop_
_entity.id
_entity.type
_entity.pdbx_description
1 polymer ?
#
loop_
_entity_poly.entity_id
_entity_poly.type
_entity_poly.pdbx_seq_one_letter_code
_entity_poly.pdbx_strand_id
1 'polypeptide(L)'
;MNGTGNYLASDMNPSKSLYNGRPTVPISHFKRVLYQAIIDDTITNAEYDGNGTLEDPYVITWLPNDPFDPMNISNGIKWWITAIVAMMTLAVSFASSAYSGGIEIYGRRYITVSSGLLLAVFSAASAASQNVTTLVVTRFLAGALGSSPLTNGGGVLADIFPSSQRGLATTLFATAPFLGPTIGPIVGGFVGQAAGWRWIEGMIAVFTGVIAILYALVVPETYSPVLLAKRAAKLSEVTSKTFKSKIELERGKKTASEAFVTALVRPWILLFCEPIVFLLAAYTAIIYGALYMFFPAFPIVYQVGRGWSSGMGGLAFIGVAAGMSCAIVYLFWENKRYARNTANSPTGHLDPEARLPPALLGSIIIPVGLYWFAWTNGSNVHWIVSIIGSAPFGFGMVLVFISCVNYLVDSYVIYAASVMAASSVVRSLFGVAFPLFTPYMYRHLEEEMIVDYILDLGLRGFSPTYAAIRDTADRLLATRGAGQVGQKWPANFVGRTDRLVTRFNRAYDRQRAPCGDPILIKSWFELVEQTKAKYGICDEDVYNFDEAGFSMGKITTQLVITASERRARPKAVQPGGREWVTFIAGINAAGWSIPPFLIFTSQHHLSARYEEAGIPRDRAIAVSDNGWTNNELGVAWLKYFDAHTKTRVVGTRRLLIFDGHESHNSFAFQELCKESNIYTLCMPPYSSHLLQPLDVGCFSPLKRVYSREVESLIRHHINYVTKLEFLPAFKTAFDRSFTPANICSAFRGAGLIPLQLDVVLSKLDVKLRTPTPPAVLAETLWQACTPSNLQLLRRLVSLRGGAEVMMLSAELMRDRIASLEKANEAAIKRRQRKKKRIQKRGVLTKGAGEDIIAQYETDEQIACEERQGGERSGVSRPEKSTNKTTNI
;
A
#
# COMPACT_ATOMS: atom_id res chain seq x y z
N MET A 1 34.69 -47.20 8.86
CA MET A 1 34.85 -48.16 7.75
C MET A 1 34.70 -47.37 6.46
N ASN A 2 35.84 -47.15 5.80
CA ASN A 2 35.96 -46.28 4.63
C ASN A 2 35.40 -46.96 3.38
N GLY A 3 34.53 -46.27 2.65
CA GLY A 3 33.92 -46.73 1.41
C GLY A 3 33.68 -45.58 0.44
N THR A 4 34.72 -44.77 0.20
CA THR A 4 34.75 -43.80 -0.89
C THR A 4 35.10 -44.54 -2.18
N GLY A 5 34.11 -44.69 -3.06
CA GLY A 5 34.28 -45.26 -4.39
C GLY A 5 35.07 -44.32 -5.31
N ASN A 6 36.39 -44.31 -5.14
CA ASN A 6 37.35 -44.02 -6.19
C ASN A 6 37.93 -45.36 -6.63
N TYR A 7 37.24 -46.04 -7.55
CA TYR A 7 37.87 -47.08 -8.35
C TYR A 7 37.68 -46.68 -9.81
N LEU A 8 38.70 -45.99 -10.31
CA LEU A 8 39.08 -46.08 -11.71
C LEU A 8 39.31 -47.56 -12.04
N ALA A 9 39.32 -47.89 -13.33
CA ALA A 9 39.49 -49.22 -13.88
C ALA A 9 40.85 -49.91 -13.57
N SER A 10 41.43 -49.74 -12.39
CA SER A 10 42.72 -50.31 -11.96
C SER A 10 42.62 -51.67 -11.25
N ASP A 11 41.42 -52.07 -10.82
CA ASP A 11 41.25 -53.28 -9.99
C ASP A 11 40.73 -54.50 -10.79
N MET A 12 40.71 -54.40 -12.12
CA MET A 12 40.62 -55.61 -12.94
C MET A 12 42.00 -56.23 -13.07
N ASN A 13 42.12 -57.45 -12.55
CA ASN A 13 43.28 -58.31 -12.72
C ASN A 13 43.65 -58.39 -14.22
N PRO A 14 44.81 -57.85 -14.66
CA PRO A 14 45.15 -57.74 -16.08
C PRO A 14 45.40 -59.10 -16.76
N SER A 15 45.34 -60.20 -16.01
CA SER A 15 45.55 -61.56 -16.49
C SER A 15 44.31 -62.24 -17.08
N LYS A 16 43.13 -61.59 -17.08
CA LYS A 16 41.88 -62.19 -17.61
C LYS A 16 41.24 -61.47 -18.81
N SER A 17 41.73 -60.34 -19.28
CA SER A 17 41.09 -59.64 -20.42
C SER A 17 41.77 -59.96 -21.76
N LEU A 18 41.43 -61.10 -22.38
CA LEU A 18 41.64 -61.29 -23.83
C LEU A 18 40.56 -60.54 -24.62
N TYR A 19 40.56 -59.22 -24.52
CA TYR A 19 39.71 -58.36 -25.34
C TYR A 19 40.33 -58.24 -26.74
N ASN A 20 39.90 -59.11 -27.67
CA ASN A 20 40.25 -58.95 -29.09
C ASN A 20 39.56 -57.69 -29.60
N GLY A 21 40.32 -56.59 -29.70
CA GLY A 21 39.87 -55.23 -30.04
C GLY A 21 39.22 -55.04 -31.41
N ARG A 22 38.12 -55.73 -31.70
CA ARG A 22 37.24 -55.40 -32.83
C ARG A 22 36.52 -54.08 -32.50
N PRO A 23 36.60 -53.05 -33.36
CA PRO A 23 35.84 -51.83 -33.16
C PRO A 23 34.35 -52.15 -33.20
N THR A 24 33.62 -51.81 -32.14
CA THR A 24 32.16 -51.88 -32.11
C THR A 24 31.62 -50.93 -33.19
N VAL A 25 30.67 -51.41 -34.00
CA VAL A 25 30.10 -50.63 -35.11
C VAL A 25 29.43 -49.36 -34.53
N PRO A 26 29.71 -48.15 -35.05
CA PRO A 26 29.06 -46.94 -34.57
C PRO A 26 27.54 -47.00 -34.79
N ILE A 27 26.80 -47.02 -33.70
CA ILE A 27 25.33 -47.14 -33.71
C ILE A 27 24.70 -45.76 -33.89
N SER A 28 23.82 -45.63 -34.88
CA SER A 28 23.00 -44.42 -35.10
C SER A 28 22.22 -44.03 -33.84
N HIS A 29 22.16 -42.72 -33.55
CA HIS A 29 21.47 -42.19 -32.38
C HIS A 29 20.00 -42.62 -32.29
N PHE A 30 19.27 -42.64 -33.42
CA PHE A 30 17.88 -43.11 -33.46
C PHE A 30 17.74 -44.58 -33.04
N LYS A 31 18.73 -45.42 -33.35
CA LYS A 31 18.72 -46.83 -32.93
C LYS A 31 18.92 -46.95 -31.42
N ARG A 32 19.70 -46.06 -30.79
CA ARG A 32 19.83 -45.97 -29.31
C ARG A 32 18.53 -45.52 -28.63
N VAL A 33 17.77 -44.64 -29.29
CA VAL A 33 16.46 -44.19 -28.79
C VAL A 33 15.44 -45.32 -28.88
N LEU A 34 15.37 -46.04 -30.00
CA LEU A 34 14.35 -47.07 -30.21
C LEU A 34 14.65 -48.40 -29.49
N TYR A 35 15.93 -48.78 -29.40
CA TYR A 35 16.33 -50.10 -28.89
C TYR A 35 17.30 -49.97 -27.71
N GLN A 36 16.80 -50.25 -26.51
CA GLN A 36 17.51 -50.06 -25.23
C GLN A 36 18.31 -51.29 -24.75
N ALA A 37 18.14 -52.45 -25.40
CA ALA A 37 18.76 -53.72 -25.03
C ALA A 37 19.16 -54.53 -26.27
N ILE A 38 20.01 -53.95 -27.13
CA ILE A 38 20.62 -54.69 -28.23
C ILE A 38 21.81 -55.46 -27.67
N ILE A 39 21.85 -56.75 -27.99
CA ILE A 39 22.98 -57.63 -27.74
C ILE A 39 23.69 -57.79 -29.08
N ASP A 40 25.01 -57.63 -29.07
CA ASP A 40 25.88 -57.85 -30.22
C ASP A 40 26.81 -59.04 -29.92
N ASP A 41 27.40 -59.65 -30.93
CA ASP A 41 28.26 -60.84 -30.76
C ASP A 41 29.47 -60.57 -29.85
N THR A 42 29.90 -59.31 -29.78
CA THR A 42 30.93 -58.83 -28.85
C THR A 42 30.48 -58.87 -27.38
N ILE A 43 29.20 -58.62 -27.12
CA ILE A 43 28.61 -58.58 -25.78
C ILE A 43 28.27 -60.00 -25.31
N THR A 44 27.79 -60.87 -26.21
CA THR A 44 27.45 -62.27 -25.89
C THR A 44 28.68 -63.10 -25.55
N ASN A 45 29.81 -62.83 -26.22
CA ASN A 45 31.07 -63.57 -26.05
C ASN A 45 32.06 -62.92 -25.08
N ALA A 46 31.68 -61.82 -24.42
CA ALA A 46 32.53 -61.18 -23.42
C ALA A 46 32.62 -62.04 -22.14
N GLU A 47 33.80 -62.08 -21.52
CA GLU A 47 33.96 -62.67 -20.19
C GLU A 47 33.42 -61.71 -19.14
N TYR A 48 32.46 -62.20 -18.34
CA TYR A 48 31.88 -61.49 -17.20
C TYR A 48 32.29 -62.20 -15.91
N ASP A 49 32.44 -61.44 -14.81
CA ASP A 49 32.74 -62.00 -13.50
C ASP A 49 31.58 -62.86 -12.98
N GLY A 50 31.87 -64.08 -12.51
CA GLY A 50 30.90 -65.06 -12.00
C GLY A 50 30.92 -66.40 -12.74
N ASN A 51 30.14 -67.38 -12.30
CA ASN A 51 30.03 -68.70 -12.93
C ASN A 51 28.72 -68.91 -13.72
N GLY A 52 27.81 -67.93 -13.70
CA GLY A 52 26.55 -67.98 -14.45
C GLY A 52 25.49 -68.90 -13.87
N THR A 53 25.62 -69.27 -12.58
CA THR A 53 24.67 -70.10 -11.83
C THR A 53 23.71 -69.23 -11.00
N LEU A 54 22.71 -69.84 -10.36
CA LEU A 54 21.76 -69.12 -9.50
C LEU A 54 22.42 -68.52 -8.25
N GLU A 55 23.45 -69.21 -7.73
CA GLU A 55 24.21 -68.81 -6.54
C GLU A 55 25.34 -67.82 -6.87
N ASP A 56 25.94 -67.92 -8.06
CA ASP A 56 27.02 -67.05 -8.54
C ASP A 56 26.75 -66.57 -9.98
N PRO A 57 25.83 -65.58 -10.15
CA PRO A 57 25.42 -65.09 -11.45
C PRO A 57 26.49 -64.21 -12.09
N TYR A 58 26.54 -64.18 -13.43
CA TYR A 58 27.44 -63.27 -14.14
C TYR A 58 27.08 -61.81 -13.87
N VAL A 59 28.08 -61.01 -13.49
CA VAL A 59 27.95 -59.60 -13.17
C VAL A 59 28.19 -58.76 -14.43
N ILE A 60 27.13 -58.14 -14.95
CA ILE A 60 27.23 -57.29 -16.13
C ILE A 60 27.65 -55.87 -15.75
N THR A 61 28.71 -55.41 -16.38
CA THR A 61 29.22 -54.03 -16.37
C THR A 61 29.38 -53.51 -17.81
N TRP A 62 29.63 -52.22 -17.99
CA TRP A 62 29.89 -51.64 -19.31
C TRP A 62 31.25 -52.11 -19.83
N LEU A 63 31.30 -52.55 -21.09
CA LEU A 63 32.56 -52.88 -21.76
C LEU A 63 33.33 -51.60 -22.12
N PRO A 64 34.68 -51.64 -22.21
CA PRO A 64 35.46 -50.49 -22.67
C PRO A 64 35.00 -50.02 -24.05
N ASN A 65 34.63 -48.74 -24.19
CA ASN A 65 34.07 -48.13 -25.41
C ASN A 65 32.75 -48.75 -25.92
N ASP A 66 31.88 -49.21 -25.02
CA ASP A 66 30.52 -49.65 -25.39
C ASP A 66 29.72 -48.48 -26.03
N PRO A 67 29.14 -48.64 -27.24
CA PRO A 67 28.37 -47.60 -27.90
C PRO A 67 27.05 -47.26 -27.18
N PHE A 68 26.54 -48.10 -26.28
CA PHE A 68 25.32 -47.82 -25.52
C PHE A 68 25.57 -47.20 -24.14
N ASP A 69 26.83 -47.09 -23.71
CA ASP A 69 27.16 -46.32 -22.51
C ASP A 69 26.76 -44.84 -22.75
N PRO A 70 25.86 -44.27 -21.93
CA PRO A 70 25.46 -42.87 -22.02
C PRO A 70 26.64 -41.88 -21.99
N MET A 71 27.77 -42.26 -21.37
CA MET A 71 28.98 -41.43 -21.33
C MET A 71 29.70 -41.34 -22.69
N ASN A 72 29.52 -42.32 -23.58
CA ASN A 72 30.16 -42.38 -24.91
C ASN A 72 29.35 -41.68 -26.01
N ILE A 73 28.30 -40.94 -25.67
CA ILE A 73 27.54 -40.11 -26.64
C ILE A 73 28.42 -38.96 -27.17
N SER A 74 28.21 -38.57 -28.43
CA SER A 74 28.95 -37.44 -29.04
C SER A 74 28.67 -36.11 -28.36
N ASN A 75 29.66 -35.21 -28.34
CA ASN A 75 29.56 -33.94 -27.61
C ASN A 75 28.43 -33.02 -28.12
N GLY A 76 28.21 -32.96 -29.43
CA GLY A 76 27.11 -32.16 -30.00
C GLY A 76 25.73 -32.62 -29.52
N ILE A 77 25.52 -33.94 -29.47
CA ILE A 77 24.28 -34.53 -28.98
C ILE A 77 24.11 -34.28 -27.47
N LYS A 78 25.18 -34.41 -26.67
CA LYS A 78 25.14 -34.12 -25.23
C LYS A 78 24.63 -32.71 -24.94
N TRP A 79 25.18 -31.70 -25.62
CA TRP A 79 24.74 -30.30 -25.46
C TRP A 79 23.30 -30.07 -25.92
N TRP A 80 22.86 -30.77 -26.96
CA TRP A 80 21.50 -30.67 -27.44
C TRP A 80 20.49 -31.29 -26.44
N ILE A 81 20.84 -32.44 -25.84
CA ILE A 81 20.06 -33.04 -24.74
C ILE A 81 19.98 -32.08 -23.55
N THR A 82 21.10 -31.45 -23.16
CA THR A 82 21.12 -30.44 -22.09
C THR A 82 20.15 -29.29 -22.36
N ALA A 83 20.12 -28.77 -23.60
CA ALA A 83 19.23 -27.68 -23.98
C ALA A 83 17.75 -28.09 -23.89
N ILE A 84 17.39 -29.28 -24.38
CA ILE A 84 16.01 -29.80 -24.33
C ILE A 84 15.59 -30.03 -22.87
N VAL A 85 16.46 -30.64 -22.06
CA VAL A 85 16.22 -30.89 -20.62
C VAL A 85 16.01 -29.57 -19.86
N ALA A 86 16.86 -28.57 -20.10
CA ALA A 86 16.73 -27.25 -19.49
C ALA A 86 15.40 -26.57 -19.91
N MET A 87 15.05 -26.62 -21.20
CA MET A 87 13.81 -26.05 -21.72
C MET A 87 12.57 -26.73 -21.12
N MET A 88 12.64 -28.05 -20.90
CA MET A 88 11.61 -28.80 -20.19
C MET A 88 11.42 -28.35 -18.74
N THR A 89 12.52 -28.14 -18.03
CA THR A 89 12.50 -27.72 -16.63
C THR A 89 11.93 -26.32 -16.45
N LEU A 90 12.06 -25.44 -17.44
CA LEU A 90 11.49 -24.10 -17.42
C LEU A 90 9.96 -24.08 -17.23
N ALA A 91 9.26 -25.14 -17.67
CA ALA A 91 7.79 -25.17 -17.70
C ALA A 91 7.12 -25.66 -16.41
N VAL A 92 7.87 -26.05 -15.37
CA VAL A 92 7.39 -26.98 -14.35
C VAL A 92 7.49 -26.44 -12.93
N SER A 93 6.49 -26.71 -12.07
CA SER A 93 6.60 -26.59 -10.61
C SER A 93 5.58 -27.45 -9.82
N PHE A 94 6.06 -28.02 -8.70
CA PHE A 94 5.40 -28.78 -7.61
C PHE A 94 5.20 -30.31 -7.78
N ALA A 95 5.49 -31.11 -6.73
CA ALA A 95 5.44 -32.60 -6.62
C ALA A 95 6.68 -33.42 -7.07
N SER A 96 7.88 -32.84 -6.96
CA SER A 96 9.13 -33.42 -7.47
C SER A 96 9.56 -34.74 -6.80
N SER A 97 9.18 -35.00 -5.55
CA SER A 97 9.68 -36.14 -4.76
C SER A 97 9.09 -37.49 -5.16
N ALA A 98 7.84 -37.53 -5.62
CA ALA A 98 7.11 -38.76 -5.98
C ALA A 98 7.75 -39.50 -7.17
N TYR A 99 8.40 -38.76 -8.07
CA TYR A 99 9.02 -39.33 -9.27
C TYR A 99 10.34 -40.04 -9.01
N SER A 100 11.02 -39.74 -7.89
CA SER A 100 12.35 -40.31 -7.62
C SER A 100 12.32 -41.83 -7.45
N GLY A 101 11.30 -42.38 -6.77
CA GLY A 101 11.13 -43.83 -6.61
C GLY A 101 10.75 -44.56 -7.91
N GLY A 102 10.07 -43.88 -8.84
CA GLY A 102 9.72 -44.48 -10.13
C GLY A 102 10.92 -44.68 -11.05
N ILE A 103 11.95 -43.83 -10.94
CA ILE A 103 13.12 -43.86 -11.84
C ILE A 103 13.91 -45.15 -11.71
N GLU A 104 14.04 -45.68 -10.49
CA GLU A 104 14.75 -46.94 -10.22
C GLU A 104 14.09 -48.13 -10.94
N ILE A 105 12.79 -48.04 -11.25
CA ILE A 105 11.99 -49.12 -11.81
C ILE A 105 11.82 -48.94 -13.32
N TYR A 106 11.35 -47.78 -13.75
CA TYR A 106 10.92 -47.53 -15.12
C TYR A 106 11.99 -46.83 -15.98
N GLY A 107 13.03 -46.25 -15.36
CA GLY A 107 14.02 -45.41 -16.04
C GLY A 107 13.61 -43.94 -16.11
N ARG A 108 14.56 -43.07 -16.47
CA ARG A 108 14.35 -41.61 -16.48
C ARG A 108 13.51 -41.16 -17.67
N ARG A 109 13.66 -41.80 -18.83
CA ARG A 109 13.04 -41.34 -20.08
C ARG A 109 11.52 -41.41 -20.01
N TYR A 110 10.98 -42.57 -19.64
CA TYR A 110 9.52 -42.79 -19.62
C TYR A 110 8.81 -41.84 -18.64
N ILE A 111 9.41 -41.58 -17.49
CA ILE A 111 8.88 -40.69 -16.47
C ILE A 111 8.89 -39.23 -16.95
N THR A 112 9.99 -38.79 -17.57
CA THR A 112 10.10 -37.43 -18.09
C THR A 112 9.16 -37.17 -19.25
N VAL A 113 8.97 -38.13 -20.15
CA VAL A 113 8.02 -37.99 -21.26
C VAL A 113 6.57 -38.01 -20.75
N SER A 114 6.20 -38.98 -19.91
CA SER A 114 4.82 -39.11 -19.42
C SER A 114 4.37 -37.90 -18.61
N SER A 115 5.24 -37.40 -17.72
CA SER A 115 4.97 -36.17 -16.97
C SER A 115 4.83 -34.93 -17.86
N GLY A 116 5.70 -34.76 -18.86
CA GLY A 116 5.61 -33.64 -19.81
C GLY A 116 4.32 -33.67 -20.64
N LEU A 117 3.87 -34.86 -21.06
CA LEU A 117 2.59 -35.02 -21.77
C LEU A 117 1.39 -34.77 -20.85
N LEU A 118 1.42 -35.27 -19.60
CA LEU A 118 0.36 -35.01 -18.62
C LEU A 118 0.26 -33.52 -18.30
N LEU A 119 1.40 -32.82 -18.16
CA LEU A 119 1.43 -31.37 -18.03
C LEU A 119 0.73 -30.69 -19.20
N ALA A 120 1.06 -31.07 -20.45
CA ALA A 120 0.42 -30.51 -21.64
C ALA A 120 -1.10 -30.74 -21.67
N VAL A 121 -1.54 -31.96 -21.35
CA VAL A 121 -2.96 -32.34 -21.33
C VAL A 121 -3.72 -31.55 -20.25
N PHE A 122 -3.20 -31.48 -19.02
CA PHE A 122 -3.87 -30.77 -17.94
C PHE A 122 -3.77 -29.23 -18.06
N SER A 123 -2.74 -28.69 -18.72
CA SER A 123 -2.70 -27.27 -19.13
C SER A 123 -3.75 -26.98 -20.21
N ALA A 124 -3.94 -27.86 -21.20
CA ALA A 124 -5.02 -27.72 -22.17
C ALA A 124 -6.41 -27.80 -21.51
N ALA A 125 -6.59 -28.72 -20.54
CA ALA A 125 -7.80 -28.79 -19.73
C ALA A 125 -8.02 -27.51 -18.90
N SER A 126 -6.95 -26.91 -18.39
CA SER A 126 -7.01 -25.64 -17.65
C SER A 126 -7.47 -24.49 -18.56
N ALA A 127 -7.01 -24.45 -19.82
CA ALA A 127 -7.49 -23.47 -20.80
C ALA A 127 -8.99 -23.65 -21.13
N ALA A 128 -9.47 -24.90 -21.18
CA ALA A 128 -10.86 -25.24 -21.45
C ALA A 128 -11.80 -25.09 -20.24
N SER A 129 -11.26 -24.86 -19.04
CA SER A 129 -12.04 -24.77 -17.82
C SER A 129 -13.05 -23.60 -17.84
N GLN A 130 -14.26 -23.86 -17.33
CA GLN A 130 -15.34 -22.86 -17.23
C GLN A 130 -15.59 -22.40 -15.78
N ASN A 131 -15.12 -23.18 -14.80
CA ASN A 131 -15.31 -22.92 -13.38
C ASN A 131 -13.96 -22.81 -12.66
N VAL A 132 -13.89 -21.97 -11.62
CA VAL A 132 -12.67 -21.80 -10.80
C VAL A 132 -12.25 -23.12 -10.15
N THR A 133 -13.21 -23.92 -9.66
CA THR A 133 -12.91 -25.24 -9.07
C THR A 133 -12.23 -26.15 -10.08
N THR A 134 -12.77 -26.25 -11.30
CA THR A 134 -12.17 -27.03 -12.38
C THR A 134 -10.77 -26.53 -12.71
N LEU A 135 -10.59 -25.21 -12.82
CA LEU A 135 -9.28 -24.59 -13.09
C LEU A 135 -8.26 -24.92 -11.99
N VAL A 136 -8.64 -24.83 -10.71
CA VAL A 136 -7.73 -25.15 -9.59
C VAL A 136 -7.34 -26.62 -9.60
N VAL A 137 -8.30 -27.53 -9.82
CA VAL A 137 -8.04 -28.98 -9.89
C VAL A 137 -7.13 -29.32 -11.07
N THR A 138 -7.41 -28.82 -12.27
CA THR A 138 -6.59 -29.10 -13.45
C THR A 138 -5.19 -28.51 -13.32
N ARG A 139 -5.04 -27.33 -12.71
CA ARG A 139 -3.72 -26.74 -12.40
C ARG A 139 -2.95 -27.54 -11.36
N PHE A 140 -3.62 -28.04 -10.32
CA PHE A 140 -3.02 -28.91 -9.33
C PHE A 140 -2.49 -30.19 -9.98
N LEU A 141 -3.31 -30.83 -10.83
CA LEU A 141 -2.91 -32.04 -11.57
C LEU A 141 -1.79 -31.74 -12.58
N ALA A 142 -1.85 -30.62 -13.29
CA ALA A 142 -0.79 -30.17 -14.21
C ALA A 142 0.55 -30.01 -13.48
N GLY A 143 0.56 -29.29 -12.35
CA GLY A 143 1.76 -29.12 -11.53
C GLY A 143 2.27 -30.45 -10.98
N ALA A 144 1.39 -31.19 -10.29
CA ALA A 144 1.75 -32.43 -9.61
C ALA A 144 2.27 -33.49 -10.58
N LEU A 145 1.61 -33.67 -11.72
CA LEU A 145 1.98 -34.68 -12.71
C LEU A 145 3.07 -34.20 -13.68
N GLY A 146 3.30 -32.90 -13.77
CA GLY A 146 4.31 -32.29 -14.65
C GLY A 146 5.70 -32.16 -14.02
N SER A 147 5.90 -32.56 -12.77
CA SER A 147 7.02 -32.12 -11.93
C SER A 147 8.39 -32.76 -12.22
N SER A 148 8.40 -33.87 -12.94
CA SER A 148 9.60 -34.71 -13.08
C SER A 148 10.80 -34.07 -13.79
N PRO A 149 10.67 -33.15 -14.78
CA PRO A 149 11.83 -32.55 -15.42
C PRO A 149 12.74 -31.77 -14.45
N LEU A 150 12.17 -31.22 -13.38
CA LEU A 150 12.93 -30.51 -12.34
C LEU A 150 13.81 -31.46 -11.53
N THR A 151 13.37 -32.69 -11.28
CA THR A 151 14.18 -33.72 -10.58
C THR A 151 15.11 -34.49 -11.49
N ASN A 152 14.64 -34.80 -12.69
CA ASN A 152 15.32 -35.74 -13.58
C ASN A 152 16.44 -35.07 -14.36
N GLY A 153 16.34 -33.76 -14.63
CA GLY A 153 17.31 -33.06 -15.48
C GLY A 153 18.74 -33.13 -14.95
N GLY A 154 18.94 -32.89 -13.66
CA GLY A 154 20.26 -33.04 -13.01
C GLY A 154 20.81 -34.46 -13.08
N GLY A 155 19.93 -35.47 -12.97
CA GLY A 155 20.30 -36.88 -13.08
C GLY A 155 20.73 -37.28 -14.50
N VAL A 156 20.00 -36.83 -15.52
CA VAL A 156 20.35 -37.05 -16.93
C VAL A 156 21.74 -36.46 -17.24
N LEU A 157 22.04 -35.27 -16.74
CA LEU A 157 23.35 -34.64 -16.90
C LEU A 157 24.47 -35.42 -16.22
N ALA A 158 24.22 -35.97 -15.04
CA ALA A 158 25.18 -36.80 -14.32
C ALA A 158 25.48 -38.11 -15.07
N ASP A 159 24.48 -38.66 -15.76
CA ASP A 159 24.60 -39.92 -16.53
C ASP A 159 25.38 -39.74 -17.84
N ILE A 160 25.29 -38.57 -18.51
CA ILE A 160 25.92 -38.34 -19.83
C ILE A 160 27.25 -37.59 -19.79
N PHE A 161 27.51 -36.78 -18.74
CA PHE A 161 28.75 -36.00 -18.64
C PHE A 161 29.76 -36.61 -17.65
N PRO A 162 31.05 -36.71 -18.06
CA PRO A 162 32.13 -37.09 -17.15
C PRO A 162 32.34 -36.00 -16.09
N SER A 163 32.86 -36.40 -14.92
CA SER A 163 32.99 -35.54 -13.73
C SER A 163 33.72 -34.22 -13.99
N SER A 164 34.68 -34.19 -14.94
CA SER A 164 35.46 -32.99 -15.31
C SER A 164 34.64 -31.93 -16.06
N GLN A 165 33.62 -32.32 -16.82
CA GLN A 165 32.79 -31.41 -17.64
C GLN A 165 31.39 -31.20 -17.04
N ARG A 166 30.99 -32.05 -16.09
CA ARG A 166 29.66 -32.03 -15.47
C ARG A 166 29.32 -30.68 -14.84
N GLY A 167 30.28 -30.01 -14.19
CA GLY A 167 30.06 -28.70 -13.56
C GLY A 167 29.58 -27.63 -14.54
N LEU A 168 30.11 -27.63 -15.77
CA LEU A 168 29.71 -26.70 -16.83
C LEU A 168 28.26 -26.97 -17.28
N ALA A 169 27.94 -28.24 -17.53
CA ALA A 169 26.62 -28.65 -17.98
C ALA A 169 25.53 -28.41 -16.92
N THR A 170 25.83 -28.68 -15.63
CA THR A 170 24.93 -28.39 -14.50
C THR A 170 24.65 -26.89 -14.35
N THR A 171 25.64 -26.03 -14.58
CA THR A 171 25.47 -24.56 -14.49
C THR A 171 24.58 -24.03 -15.60
N LEU A 172 24.76 -24.54 -16.83
CA LEU A 172 23.89 -24.19 -17.95
C LEU A 172 22.46 -24.66 -17.71
N PHE A 173 22.28 -25.89 -17.23
CA PHE A 173 20.97 -26.41 -16.85
C PHE A 173 20.29 -25.57 -15.76
N ALA A 174 21.04 -25.16 -14.74
CA ALA A 174 20.52 -24.35 -13.64
C ALA A 174 19.95 -23.00 -14.09
N THR A 175 20.38 -22.49 -15.26
CA THR A 175 19.85 -21.25 -15.84
C THR A 175 18.34 -21.30 -16.05
N ALA A 176 17.80 -22.45 -16.49
CA ALA A 176 16.38 -22.58 -16.81
C ALA A 176 15.44 -22.47 -15.60
N PRO A 177 15.66 -23.20 -14.48
CA PRO A 177 14.87 -23.04 -13.25
C PRO A 177 14.87 -21.61 -12.69
N PHE A 178 15.97 -20.85 -12.82
CA PHE A 178 16.05 -19.50 -12.24
C PHE A 178 15.49 -18.41 -13.16
N LEU A 179 15.76 -18.49 -14.47
CA LEU A 179 15.22 -17.50 -15.40
C LEU A 179 13.73 -17.73 -15.68
N GLY A 180 13.22 -18.96 -15.58
CA GLY A 180 11.80 -19.28 -15.81
C GLY A 180 10.82 -18.35 -15.06
N PRO A 181 10.93 -18.21 -13.73
CA PRO A 181 10.13 -17.27 -12.92
C PRO A 181 10.19 -15.80 -13.36
N THR A 182 11.25 -15.36 -14.06
CA THR A 182 11.38 -13.98 -14.54
C THR A 182 10.86 -13.78 -15.96
N ILE A 183 11.07 -14.77 -16.84
CA ILE A 183 10.61 -14.74 -18.22
C ILE A 183 9.09 -14.99 -18.28
N GLY A 184 8.57 -15.85 -17.41
CA GLY A 184 7.15 -16.21 -17.34
C GLY A 184 6.20 -15.01 -17.28
N PRO A 185 6.37 -14.06 -16.33
CA PRO A 185 5.55 -12.85 -16.25
C PRO A 185 5.67 -11.91 -17.45
N ILE A 186 6.84 -11.87 -18.10
CA ILE A 186 7.05 -11.04 -19.29
C ILE A 186 6.20 -11.59 -20.44
N VAL A 187 6.37 -12.88 -20.76
CA VAL A 187 5.61 -13.52 -21.84
C VAL A 187 4.12 -13.58 -21.48
N GLY A 188 3.79 -14.00 -20.25
CA GLY A 188 2.41 -14.10 -19.76
C GLY A 188 1.70 -12.75 -19.67
N GLY A 189 2.41 -11.66 -19.37
CA GLY A 189 1.85 -10.31 -19.35
C GLY A 189 1.43 -9.83 -20.74
N PHE A 190 2.27 -10.02 -21.76
CA PHE A 190 1.94 -9.65 -23.14
C PHE A 190 0.89 -10.58 -23.77
N VAL A 191 1.03 -11.89 -23.60
CA VAL A 191 0.05 -12.87 -24.12
C VAL A 191 -1.30 -12.70 -23.43
N GLY A 192 -1.30 -12.51 -22.11
CA GLY A 192 -2.50 -12.25 -21.32
C GLY A 192 -3.21 -10.96 -21.72
N GLN A 193 -2.45 -9.90 -22.03
CA GLN A 193 -3.01 -8.63 -22.50
C GLN A 193 -3.59 -8.74 -23.92
N ALA A 194 -2.93 -9.49 -24.83
CA ALA A 194 -3.34 -9.57 -26.24
C ALA A 194 -4.46 -10.59 -26.50
N ALA A 195 -4.38 -11.76 -25.90
CA ALA A 195 -5.23 -12.91 -26.21
C ALA A 195 -6.01 -13.46 -24.99
N GLY A 196 -5.76 -12.92 -23.80
CA GLY A 196 -6.40 -13.34 -22.55
C GLY A 196 -5.70 -14.51 -21.85
N TRP A 197 -6.15 -14.81 -20.63
CA TRP A 197 -5.50 -15.79 -19.76
C TRP A 197 -5.58 -17.24 -20.29
N ARG A 198 -6.61 -17.59 -21.08
CA ARG A 198 -6.76 -18.93 -21.66
C ARG A 198 -5.63 -19.28 -22.63
N TRP A 199 -5.16 -18.29 -23.38
CA TRP A 199 -4.04 -18.46 -24.29
C TRP A 199 -2.70 -18.60 -23.58
N ILE A 200 -2.57 -18.12 -22.34
CA ILE A 200 -1.40 -18.39 -21.50
C ILE A 200 -1.31 -19.90 -21.24
N GLU A 201 -2.41 -20.53 -20.81
CA GLU A 201 -2.47 -21.98 -20.60
C GLU A 201 -2.34 -22.78 -21.90
N GLY A 202 -2.98 -22.31 -22.98
CA GLY A 202 -2.85 -22.93 -24.31
C GLY A 202 -1.41 -22.90 -24.83
N MET A 203 -0.70 -21.79 -24.67
CA MET A 203 0.71 -21.67 -25.03
C MET A 203 1.59 -22.61 -24.21
N ILE A 204 1.36 -22.71 -22.89
CA ILE A 204 2.07 -23.67 -22.03
C ILE A 204 1.81 -25.10 -22.50
N ALA A 205 0.56 -25.46 -22.82
CA ALA A 205 0.20 -26.79 -23.30
C ALA A 205 0.89 -27.15 -24.62
N VAL A 206 0.89 -26.23 -25.59
CA VAL A 206 1.57 -26.43 -26.88
C VAL A 206 3.08 -26.54 -26.69
N PHE A 207 3.68 -25.61 -25.93
CA PHE A 207 5.12 -25.59 -25.69
C PHE A 207 5.61 -26.87 -25.00
N THR A 208 4.96 -27.26 -23.91
CA THR A 208 5.29 -28.48 -23.15
C THR A 208 5.04 -29.75 -23.96
N GLY A 209 3.93 -29.81 -24.70
CA GLY A 209 3.60 -30.95 -25.56
C GLY A 209 4.63 -31.14 -26.68
N VAL A 210 4.99 -30.08 -27.39
CA VAL A 210 6.00 -30.12 -28.45
C VAL A 210 7.35 -30.55 -27.90
N ILE A 211 7.80 -29.98 -26.79
CA ILE A 211 9.08 -30.37 -26.20
C ILE A 211 9.02 -31.81 -25.67
N ALA A 212 7.86 -32.30 -25.20
CA ALA A 212 7.74 -33.67 -24.68
C ALA A 212 7.86 -34.69 -25.80
N ILE A 213 7.25 -34.38 -26.94
CA ILE A 213 7.38 -35.18 -28.16
C ILE A 213 8.83 -35.15 -28.65
N LEU A 214 9.46 -33.97 -28.72
CA LEU A 214 10.88 -33.86 -29.10
C LEU A 214 11.79 -34.63 -28.15
N TYR A 215 11.56 -34.55 -26.85
CA TYR A 215 12.30 -35.30 -25.84
C TYR A 215 12.14 -36.81 -26.07
N ALA A 216 10.92 -37.28 -26.33
CA ALA A 216 10.64 -38.68 -26.60
C ALA A 216 11.36 -39.21 -27.85
N LEU A 217 11.47 -38.38 -28.89
CA LEU A 217 12.11 -38.74 -30.16
C LEU A 217 13.64 -38.67 -30.13
N VAL A 218 14.19 -37.78 -29.30
CA VAL A 218 15.63 -37.47 -29.28
C VAL A 218 16.35 -38.17 -28.13
N VAL A 219 15.82 -38.12 -26.91
CA VAL A 219 16.60 -38.50 -25.74
C VAL A 219 16.47 -40.01 -25.49
N PRO A 220 17.57 -40.79 -25.59
CA PRO A 220 17.55 -42.21 -25.24
C PRO A 220 17.42 -42.38 -23.72
N GLU A 221 17.17 -43.60 -23.26
CA GLU A 221 17.25 -43.88 -21.82
C GLU A 221 18.71 -43.68 -21.37
N THR A 222 18.93 -42.86 -20.34
CA THR A 222 20.26 -42.51 -19.85
C THR A 222 20.61 -43.23 -18.56
N TYR A 223 19.64 -43.86 -17.88
CA TYR A 223 19.87 -44.44 -16.57
C TYR A 223 20.55 -45.81 -16.68
N SER A 224 21.86 -45.85 -16.44
CA SER A 224 22.72 -47.04 -16.54
C SER A 224 22.19 -48.28 -15.81
N PRO A 225 21.67 -48.20 -14.56
CA PRO A 225 21.20 -49.39 -13.85
C PRO A 225 20.04 -50.10 -14.58
N VAL A 226 19.09 -49.34 -15.15
CA VAL A 226 17.96 -49.92 -15.89
C VAL A 226 18.40 -50.47 -17.25
N LEU A 227 19.36 -49.83 -17.92
CA LEU A 227 19.94 -50.33 -19.17
C LEU A 227 20.66 -51.66 -18.95
N LEU A 228 21.51 -51.74 -17.92
CA LEU A 228 22.24 -52.96 -17.57
C LEU A 228 21.31 -54.07 -17.11
N ALA A 229 20.26 -53.76 -16.33
CA ALA A 229 19.25 -54.75 -15.94
C ALA A 229 18.48 -55.31 -17.14
N LYS A 230 18.05 -54.46 -18.09
CA LYS A 230 17.40 -54.90 -19.33
C LYS A 230 18.33 -55.75 -20.20
N ARG A 231 19.60 -55.36 -20.28
CA ARG A 231 20.62 -56.13 -20.99
C ARG A 231 20.88 -57.49 -20.32
N ALA A 232 20.94 -57.53 -18.99
CA ALA A 232 21.12 -58.74 -18.20
C ALA A 232 19.97 -59.73 -18.38
N ALA A 233 18.73 -59.25 -18.33
CA ALA A 233 17.55 -60.07 -18.57
C ALA A 233 17.59 -60.71 -19.97
N LYS A 234 17.93 -59.93 -20.99
CA LYS A 234 17.97 -60.41 -22.37
C LYS A 234 19.15 -61.35 -22.64
N LEU A 235 20.32 -61.11 -22.05
CA LEU A 235 21.46 -62.03 -22.11
C LEU A 235 21.15 -63.34 -21.40
N SER A 236 20.40 -63.29 -20.29
CA SER A 236 19.98 -64.50 -19.58
C SER A 236 19.00 -65.33 -20.41
N GLU A 237 18.11 -64.67 -21.15
CA GLU A 237 17.17 -65.31 -22.08
C GLU A 237 17.88 -65.96 -23.26
N VAL A 238 18.87 -65.27 -23.86
CA VAL A 238 19.58 -65.76 -25.06
C VAL A 238 20.61 -66.85 -24.73
N THR A 239 21.24 -66.79 -23.55
CA THR A 239 22.39 -67.67 -23.20
C THR A 239 21.98 -68.80 -22.24
N SER A 240 20.75 -68.81 -21.72
CA SER A 240 20.26 -69.73 -20.69
C SER A 240 21.09 -69.77 -19.40
N LYS A 241 21.92 -68.75 -19.16
CA LYS A 241 22.73 -68.55 -17.94
C LYS A 241 22.20 -67.37 -17.16
N THR A 242 22.37 -67.32 -15.84
CA THR A 242 21.86 -66.20 -15.03
C THR A 242 22.86 -65.03 -15.02
N PHE A 243 22.43 -63.89 -15.58
CA PHE A 243 23.14 -62.63 -15.49
C PHE A 243 22.39 -61.66 -14.57
N LYS A 244 23.12 -60.92 -13.73
CA LYS A 244 22.58 -59.84 -12.90
C LYS A 244 23.45 -58.59 -13.04
N SER A 245 22.83 -57.43 -12.86
CA SER A 245 23.60 -56.18 -12.77
C SER A 245 24.29 -56.08 -11.41
N LYS A 246 25.45 -55.42 -11.34
CA LYS A 246 26.19 -55.22 -10.07
C LYS A 246 25.33 -54.60 -8.95
N ILE A 247 24.46 -53.66 -9.32
CA ILE A 247 23.57 -52.94 -8.38
C ILE A 247 22.46 -53.85 -7.86
N GLU A 248 21.96 -54.78 -8.69
CA GLU A 248 20.94 -55.75 -8.30
C GLU A 248 21.50 -56.80 -7.32
N LEU A 249 22.77 -57.16 -7.46
CA LEU A 249 23.51 -58.00 -6.50
C LEU A 249 23.73 -57.30 -5.15
N GLU A 250 24.13 -56.02 -5.17
CA GLU A 250 24.46 -55.27 -3.94
C GLU A 250 23.23 -54.83 -3.13
N ARG A 251 22.10 -54.54 -3.78
CA ARG A 251 20.92 -53.93 -3.10
C ARG A 251 19.67 -54.80 -3.11
N GLY A 252 19.66 -55.91 -3.84
CA GLY A 252 18.47 -56.72 -4.08
C GLY A 252 17.40 -55.97 -4.90
N LYS A 253 16.37 -56.71 -5.37
CA LYS A 253 15.19 -56.08 -6.00
C LYS A 253 14.34 -55.45 -4.90
N LYS A 254 14.29 -54.12 -4.84
CA LYS A 254 13.33 -53.42 -3.99
C LYS A 254 11.95 -53.46 -4.61
N THR A 255 10.93 -53.66 -3.79
CA THR A 255 9.54 -53.59 -4.25
C THR A 255 9.20 -52.12 -4.53
N ALA A 256 8.36 -51.87 -5.54
CA ALA A 256 7.94 -50.52 -5.91
C ALA A 256 7.35 -49.72 -4.73
N SER A 257 6.60 -50.40 -3.86
CA SER A 257 6.03 -49.83 -2.64
C SER A 257 7.11 -49.39 -1.64
N GLU A 258 8.13 -50.22 -1.42
CA GLU A 258 9.21 -49.93 -0.48
C GLU A 258 10.09 -48.75 -0.94
N ALA A 259 10.42 -48.72 -2.23
CA ALA A 259 11.15 -47.60 -2.83
C ALA A 259 10.35 -46.29 -2.73
N PHE A 260 9.04 -46.35 -2.99
CA PHE A 260 8.15 -45.20 -2.90
C PHE A 260 7.99 -44.68 -1.46
N VAL A 261 7.75 -45.56 -0.49
CA VAL A 261 7.64 -45.19 0.93
C VAL A 261 8.96 -44.58 1.43
N THR A 262 10.09 -45.20 1.09
CA THR A 262 11.41 -44.68 1.47
C THR A 262 11.65 -43.27 0.89
N ALA A 263 11.27 -43.06 -0.38
CA ALA A 263 11.41 -41.76 -1.05
C ALA A 263 10.55 -40.66 -0.43
N LEU A 264 9.37 -41.00 0.12
CA LEU A 264 8.48 -40.05 0.79
C LEU A 264 8.87 -39.76 2.23
N VAL A 265 9.28 -40.77 3.00
CA VAL A 265 9.49 -40.64 4.45
C VAL A 265 10.86 -40.05 4.78
N ARG A 266 11.91 -40.49 4.09
CA ARG A 266 13.31 -40.12 4.41
C ARG A 266 13.58 -38.60 4.35
N PRO A 267 13.03 -37.82 3.41
CA PRO A 267 13.18 -36.37 3.40
C PRO A 267 12.71 -35.69 4.69
N TRP A 268 11.59 -36.13 5.28
CA TRP A 268 11.06 -35.54 6.51
C TRP A 268 11.92 -35.86 7.72
N ILE A 269 12.44 -37.08 7.81
CA ILE A 269 13.39 -37.48 8.86
C ILE A 269 14.63 -36.59 8.77
N LEU A 270 15.23 -36.47 7.59
CA LEU A 270 16.41 -35.62 7.41
C LEU A 270 16.10 -34.14 7.66
N LEU A 271 14.91 -33.65 7.31
CA LEU A 271 14.54 -32.26 7.54
C LEU A 271 14.45 -31.89 9.02
N PHE A 272 13.88 -32.75 9.85
CA PHE A 272 13.63 -32.44 11.27
C PHE A 272 14.70 -32.99 12.22
N CYS A 273 15.43 -34.04 11.82
CA CYS A 273 16.50 -34.61 12.63
C CYS A 273 17.88 -34.00 12.35
N GLU A 274 18.13 -33.44 11.15
CA GLU A 274 19.40 -32.81 10.81
C GLU A 274 19.27 -31.27 10.82
N PRO A 275 19.85 -30.57 11.83
CA PRO A 275 19.70 -29.12 11.95
C PRO A 275 20.26 -28.33 10.76
N ILE A 276 21.35 -28.82 10.15
CA ILE A 276 21.99 -28.17 9.00
C ILE A 276 21.04 -28.15 7.80
N VAL A 277 20.37 -29.28 7.54
CA VAL A 277 19.38 -29.41 6.46
C VAL A 277 18.21 -28.47 6.72
N PHE A 278 17.69 -28.43 7.94
CA PHE A 278 16.61 -27.53 8.32
C PHE A 278 16.95 -26.06 8.07
N LEU A 279 18.09 -25.59 8.56
CA LEU A 279 18.50 -24.18 8.47
C LEU A 279 18.74 -23.75 7.02
N LEU A 280 19.44 -24.55 6.22
CA LEU A 280 19.70 -24.23 4.81
C LEU A 280 18.43 -24.36 3.96
N ALA A 281 17.55 -25.31 4.25
CA ALA A 281 16.24 -25.42 3.62
C ALA A 281 15.36 -24.21 3.93
N ALA A 282 15.30 -23.77 5.19
CA ALA A 282 14.55 -22.58 5.59
C ALA A 282 15.12 -21.31 4.93
N TYR A 283 16.45 -21.16 4.89
CA TYR A 283 17.10 -20.01 4.28
C TYR A 283 16.82 -19.92 2.77
N THR A 284 17.02 -21.01 2.03
CA THR A 284 16.70 -21.08 0.60
C THR A 284 15.20 -20.91 0.33
N ALA A 285 14.33 -21.38 1.22
CA ALA A 285 12.89 -21.20 1.13
C ALA A 285 12.44 -19.75 1.32
N ILE A 286 13.00 -19.01 2.29
CA ILE A 286 12.70 -17.59 2.50
C ILE A 286 13.08 -16.77 1.28
N ILE A 287 14.28 -16.98 0.74
CA ILE A 287 14.76 -16.25 -0.44
C ILE A 287 13.89 -16.58 -1.67
N TYR A 288 13.52 -17.85 -1.85
CA TYR A 288 12.62 -18.26 -2.92
C TYR A 288 11.21 -17.68 -2.75
N GLY A 289 10.69 -17.63 -1.52
CA GLY A 289 9.45 -16.95 -1.19
C GLY A 289 9.50 -15.46 -1.54
N ALA A 290 10.62 -14.78 -1.27
CA ALA A 290 10.83 -13.39 -1.64
C ALA A 290 10.83 -13.17 -3.17
N LEU A 291 11.39 -14.10 -3.95
CA LEU A 291 11.23 -14.06 -5.42
C LEU A 291 9.75 -14.12 -5.81
N TYR A 292 9.01 -15.04 -5.20
CA TYR A 292 7.59 -15.23 -5.51
C TYR A 292 6.71 -14.07 -5.03
N MET A 293 7.14 -13.34 -4.00
CA MET A 293 6.50 -12.10 -3.56
C MET A 293 6.52 -11.02 -4.64
N PHE A 294 7.48 -11.03 -5.58
CA PHE A 294 7.47 -10.10 -6.70
C PHE A 294 6.31 -10.32 -7.68
N PHE A 295 5.74 -11.52 -7.79
CA PHE A 295 4.61 -11.79 -8.68
C PHE A 295 3.37 -10.96 -8.36
N PRO A 296 2.91 -10.83 -7.10
CA PRO A 296 1.89 -9.84 -6.74
C PRO A 296 2.45 -8.44 -6.52
N ALA A 297 3.67 -8.28 -6.00
CA ALA A 297 4.19 -6.95 -5.67
C ALA A 297 4.46 -6.07 -6.90
N PHE A 298 5.01 -6.59 -7.99
CA PHE A 298 5.27 -5.79 -9.20
C PHE A 298 3.99 -5.29 -9.87
N PRO A 299 2.93 -6.11 -10.06
CA PRO A 299 1.62 -5.60 -10.46
C PRO A 299 1.10 -4.50 -9.52
N ILE A 300 1.22 -4.64 -8.20
CA ILE A 300 0.80 -3.59 -7.26
C ILE A 300 1.63 -2.31 -7.45
N VAL A 301 2.95 -2.40 -7.56
CA VAL A 301 3.83 -1.22 -7.65
C VAL A 301 3.76 -0.53 -9.02
N TYR A 302 3.70 -1.28 -10.12
CA TYR A 302 3.78 -0.74 -11.47
C TYR A 302 2.42 -0.65 -12.17
N GLN A 303 1.54 -1.64 -12.04
CA GLN A 303 0.21 -1.58 -12.68
C GLN A 303 -0.75 -0.73 -11.85
N VAL A 304 -0.85 -0.97 -10.52
CA VAL A 304 -1.73 -0.17 -9.65
C VAL A 304 -1.08 1.17 -9.28
N GLY A 305 0.18 1.16 -8.84
CA GLY A 305 0.86 2.37 -8.36
C GLY A 305 1.26 3.36 -9.46
N ARG A 306 1.53 2.88 -10.69
CA ARG A 306 1.98 3.72 -11.82
C ARG A 306 1.07 3.66 -13.06
N GLY A 307 -0.01 2.87 -13.02
CA GLY A 307 -0.96 2.76 -14.14
C GLY A 307 -0.45 2.01 -15.36
N TRP A 308 0.60 1.18 -15.24
CA TRP A 308 1.13 0.43 -16.38
C TRP A 308 0.17 -0.67 -16.85
N SER A 309 0.17 -0.93 -18.16
CA SER A 309 -0.53 -2.08 -18.74
C SER A 309 0.05 -3.40 -18.23
N SER A 310 -0.71 -4.49 -18.35
CA SER A 310 -0.28 -5.81 -17.86
C SER A 310 1.05 -6.27 -18.46
N GLY A 311 1.24 -6.08 -19.78
CA GLY A 311 2.49 -6.39 -20.47
C GLY A 311 3.67 -5.55 -19.98
N MET A 312 3.49 -4.23 -19.87
CA MET A 312 4.53 -3.33 -19.35
C MET A 312 4.88 -3.63 -17.89
N GLY A 313 3.89 -3.97 -17.06
CA GLY A 313 4.11 -4.42 -15.68
C GLY A 313 4.95 -5.69 -15.60
N GLY A 314 4.82 -6.60 -16.57
CA GLY A 314 5.66 -7.80 -16.69
C GLY A 314 7.14 -7.48 -16.95
N LEU A 315 7.45 -6.41 -17.70
CA LEU A 315 8.84 -6.01 -17.99
C LEU A 315 9.64 -5.61 -16.74
N ALA A 316 8.98 -5.30 -15.62
CA ALA A 316 9.68 -5.03 -14.36
C ALA A 316 10.56 -6.20 -13.89
N PHE A 317 10.26 -7.43 -14.31
CA PHE A 317 11.07 -8.62 -14.04
C PHE A 317 12.44 -8.64 -14.75
N ILE A 318 12.67 -7.76 -15.74
CA ILE A 318 13.98 -7.66 -16.42
C ILE A 318 15.10 -7.32 -15.45
N GLY A 319 14.84 -6.50 -14.43
CA GLY A 319 15.85 -6.19 -13.41
C GLY A 319 16.33 -7.46 -12.70
N VAL A 320 15.40 -8.27 -12.20
CA VAL A 320 15.71 -9.57 -11.56
C VAL A 320 16.42 -10.51 -12.55
N ALA A 321 15.94 -10.61 -13.79
CA ALA A 321 16.53 -11.46 -14.82
C ALA A 321 17.98 -11.06 -15.17
N ALA A 322 18.26 -9.76 -15.25
CA ALA A 322 19.62 -9.24 -15.47
C ALA A 322 20.54 -9.62 -14.30
N GLY A 323 20.06 -9.48 -13.06
CA GLY A 323 20.78 -9.92 -11.86
C GLY A 323 21.12 -11.41 -11.88
N MET A 324 20.13 -12.26 -12.18
CA MET A 324 20.31 -13.70 -12.28
C MET A 324 21.30 -14.09 -13.38
N SER A 325 21.23 -13.42 -14.54
CA SER A 325 22.14 -13.66 -15.66
C SER A 325 23.59 -13.32 -15.28
N CYS A 326 23.81 -12.19 -14.59
CA CYS A 326 25.12 -11.83 -14.06
C CYS A 326 25.64 -12.87 -13.04
N ALA A 327 24.76 -13.43 -12.21
CA ALA A 327 25.17 -14.46 -11.25
C ALA A 327 25.58 -15.77 -11.94
N ILE A 328 24.89 -16.17 -13.00
CA ILE A 328 25.28 -17.33 -13.81
C ILE A 328 26.67 -17.14 -14.42
N VAL A 329 26.97 -15.95 -14.96
CA VAL A 329 28.31 -15.62 -15.47
C VAL A 329 29.36 -15.70 -14.37
N TYR A 330 29.06 -15.18 -13.18
CA TYR A 330 29.94 -15.30 -12.01
C TYR A 330 30.19 -16.78 -11.61
N LEU A 331 29.14 -17.60 -11.63
CA LEU A 331 29.24 -19.03 -11.29
C LEU A 331 30.13 -19.81 -12.26
N PHE A 332 30.22 -19.42 -13.54
CA PHE A 332 31.19 -20.04 -14.46
C PHE A 332 32.63 -19.81 -14.00
N TRP A 333 32.95 -18.59 -13.58
CA TRP A 333 34.27 -18.26 -13.05
C TRP A 333 34.56 -19.01 -11.75
N GLU A 334 33.60 -19.02 -10.82
CA GLU A 334 33.75 -19.71 -9.53
C GLU A 334 33.89 -21.22 -9.69
N ASN A 335 33.14 -21.87 -10.60
CA ASN A 335 33.29 -23.29 -10.87
C ASN A 335 34.69 -23.63 -11.41
N LYS A 336 35.26 -22.76 -12.26
CA LYS A 336 36.64 -22.93 -12.75
C LYS A 336 37.66 -22.77 -11.63
N ARG A 337 37.46 -21.80 -10.73
CA ARG A 337 38.28 -21.61 -9.54
C ARG A 337 38.20 -22.82 -8.61
N TYR A 338 37.00 -23.32 -8.34
CA TYR A 338 36.76 -24.50 -7.51
C TYR A 338 37.49 -25.72 -8.06
N ALA A 339 37.33 -26.01 -9.36
CA ALA A 339 38.00 -27.13 -10.01
C ALA A 339 39.54 -27.03 -9.93
N ARG A 340 40.11 -25.83 -10.08
CA ARG A 340 41.54 -25.59 -9.92
C ARG A 340 42.00 -25.85 -8.47
N ASN A 341 41.23 -25.39 -7.49
CA ASN A 341 41.53 -25.62 -6.09
C ASN A 341 41.43 -27.11 -5.71
N THR A 342 40.50 -27.86 -6.30
CA THR A 342 40.39 -29.31 -6.11
C THR A 342 41.60 -30.04 -6.69
N ALA A 343 42.06 -29.65 -7.89
CA ALA A 343 43.24 -30.25 -8.52
C ALA A 343 44.54 -29.99 -7.73
N ASN A 344 44.61 -28.87 -7.01
CA ASN A 344 45.76 -28.51 -6.18
C ASN A 344 45.70 -29.08 -4.76
N SER A 345 44.60 -29.74 -4.37
CA SER A 345 44.42 -30.31 -3.03
C SER A 345 45.18 -31.64 -2.90
N PRO A 346 45.91 -31.90 -1.80
CA PRO A 346 46.68 -33.14 -1.61
C PRO A 346 45.83 -34.41 -1.66
N THR A 347 44.55 -34.32 -1.30
CA THR A 347 43.60 -35.44 -1.24
C THR A 347 42.76 -35.59 -2.51
N GLY A 348 42.89 -34.68 -3.49
CA GLY A 348 42.05 -34.63 -4.69
C GLY A 348 40.57 -34.30 -4.42
N HIS A 349 40.22 -33.92 -3.20
CA HIS A 349 38.88 -33.49 -2.79
C HIS A 349 38.96 -32.18 -1.98
N LEU A 350 37.89 -31.38 -2.02
CA LEU A 350 37.74 -30.19 -1.19
C LEU A 350 36.59 -30.42 -0.20
N ASP A 351 36.70 -29.84 0.99
CA ASP A 351 35.63 -29.89 1.96
C ASP A 351 34.37 -29.18 1.43
N PRO A 352 33.16 -29.64 1.76
CA PRO A 352 31.91 -29.05 1.28
C PRO A 352 31.80 -27.54 1.54
N GLU A 353 32.41 -27.04 2.62
CA GLU A 353 32.43 -25.62 2.98
C GLU A 353 33.08 -24.72 1.91
N ALA A 354 33.96 -25.26 1.07
CA ALA A 354 34.56 -24.53 -0.04
C ALA A 354 33.53 -24.05 -1.08
N ARG A 355 32.26 -24.54 -1.02
CA ARG A 355 31.14 -24.09 -1.85
C ARG A 355 30.43 -22.84 -1.34
N LEU A 356 30.62 -22.45 -0.08
CA LEU A 356 29.89 -21.39 0.59
C LEU A 356 30.34 -19.93 0.33
N PRO A 357 31.58 -19.62 -0.14
CA PRO A 357 31.98 -18.22 -0.34
C PRO A 357 31.05 -17.38 -1.23
N PRO A 358 30.49 -17.89 -2.34
CA PRO A 358 29.49 -17.14 -3.12
C PRO A 358 28.19 -16.85 -2.33
N ALA A 359 27.78 -17.74 -1.43
CA ALA A 359 26.61 -17.51 -0.57
C ALA A 359 26.86 -16.36 0.41
N LEU A 360 28.08 -16.17 0.92
CA LEU A 360 28.43 -15.03 1.77
C LEU A 360 28.31 -13.70 1.02
N LEU A 361 28.69 -13.68 -0.27
CA LEU A 361 28.49 -12.51 -1.12
C LEU A 361 27.00 -12.25 -1.36
N GLY A 362 26.26 -13.31 -1.72
CA GLY A 362 24.82 -13.20 -1.99
C GLY A 362 23.99 -12.77 -0.76
N SER A 363 24.37 -13.20 0.44
CA SER A 363 23.65 -12.87 1.69
C SER A 363 23.71 -11.38 2.04
N ILE A 364 24.76 -10.67 1.61
CA ILE A 364 24.88 -9.21 1.78
C ILE A 364 24.12 -8.48 0.67
N ILE A 365 24.23 -8.96 -0.57
CA ILE A 365 23.63 -8.28 -1.74
C ILE A 365 22.10 -8.38 -1.74
N ILE A 366 21.52 -9.49 -1.26
CA ILE A 366 20.06 -9.69 -1.23
C ILE A 366 19.34 -8.59 -0.43
N PRO A 367 19.69 -8.31 0.85
CA PRO A 367 19.08 -7.22 1.61
C PRO A 367 19.28 -5.84 0.97
N VAL A 368 20.48 -5.59 0.39
CA VAL A 368 20.76 -4.32 -0.29
C VAL A 368 19.82 -4.12 -1.48
N GLY A 369 19.59 -5.17 -2.29
CA GLY A 369 18.65 -5.12 -3.41
C GLY A 369 17.20 -4.91 -2.97
N LEU A 370 16.75 -5.67 -1.96
CA LEU A 370 15.39 -5.53 -1.42
C LEU A 370 15.15 -4.15 -0.82
N TYR A 371 16.11 -3.62 -0.06
CA TYR A 371 16.03 -2.29 0.52
C TYR A 371 16.02 -1.20 -0.55
N TRP A 372 16.90 -1.30 -1.55
CA TRP A 372 16.92 -0.36 -2.67
C TRP A 372 15.58 -0.35 -3.41
N PHE A 373 15.05 -1.53 -3.77
CA PHE A 373 13.74 -1.64 -4.40
C PHE A 373 12.64 -0.99 -3.54
N ALA A 374 12.59 -1.31 -2.24
CA ALA A 374 11.59 -0.77 -1.33
C ALA A 374 11.70 0.75 -1.15
N TRP A 375 12.91 1.30 -1.08
CA TRP A 375 13.16 2.73 -0.92
C TRP A 375 12.78 3.55 -2.15
N THR A 376 12.84 2.96 -3.34
CA THR A 376 12.69 3.66 -4.63
C THR A 376 11.37 3.38 -5.34
N ASN A 377 10.47 2.60 -4.73
CA ASN A 377 9.20 2.23 -5.35
C ASN A 377 8.15 3.38 -5.42
N GLY A 378 8.38 4.52 -4.77
CA GLY A 378 7.46 5.67 -4.74
C GLY A 378 7.26 6.37 -6.09
N SER A 379 6.10 7.02 -6.28
CA SER A 379 5.71 7.69 -7.54
C SER A 379 6.60 8.89 -7.92
N ASN A 380 7.27 9.50 -6.94
CA ASN A 380 8.18 10.64 -7.16
C ASN A 380 9.53 10.23 -7.75
N VAL A 381 9.87 8.93 -7.73
CA VAL A 381 11.14 8.40 -8.23
C VAL A 381 10.93 7.73 -9.58
N HIS A 382 11.84 7.98 -10.53
CA HIS A 382 11.80 7.38 -11.86
C HIS A 382 11.81 5.85 -11.75
N TRP A 383 10.85 5.20 -12.41
CA TRP A 383 10.57 3.75 -12.33
C TRP A 383 11.78 2.86 -12.61
N ILE A 384 12.75 3.33 -13.40
CA ILE A 384 13.94 2.53 -13.73
C ILE A 384 14.80 2.25 -12.50
N VAL A 385 14.79 3.15 -11.52
CA VAL A 385 15.63 3.04 -10.33
C VAL A 385 15.17 1.85 -9.47
N SER A 386 13.86 1.65 -9.32
CA SER A 386 13.32 0.50 -8.60
C SER A 386 13.54 -0.81 -9.36
N ILE A 387 13.47 -0.81 -10.69
CA ILE A 387 13.79 -1.99 -11.50
C ILE A 387 15.27 -2.36 -11.35
N ILE A 388 16.19 -1.39 -11.41
CA ILE A 388 17.63 -1.63 -11.19
C ILE A 388 17.88 -2.17 -9.78
N GLY A 389 17.19 -1.66 -8.77
CA GLY A 389 17.27 -2.16 -7.38
C GLY A 389 16.91 -3.65 -7.23
N SER A 390 16.12 -4.22 -8.15
CA SER A 390 15.79 -5.65 -8.16
C SER A 390 16.91 -6.56 -8.72
N ALA A 391 17.88 -6.00 -9.45
CA ALA A 391 18.98 -6.77 -10.03
C ALA A 391 19.96 -7.33 -8.97
N PRO A 392 20.42 -6.56 -7.97
CA PRO A 392 21.20 -7.10 -6.86
C PRO A 392 20.51 -8.27 -6.15
N PHE A 393 19.18 -8.19 -5.95
CA PHE A 393 18.42 -9.31 -5.39
C PHE A 393 18.51 -10.57 -6.25
N GLY A 394 18.26 -10.45 -7.57
CA GLY A 394 18.36 -11.57 -8.50
C GLY A 394 19.76 -12.20 -8.54
N PHE A 395 20.80 -11.36 -8.46
CA PHE A 395 22.20 -11.80 -8.41
C PHE A 395 22.48 -12.60 -7.13
N GLY A 396 22.20 -12.02 -5.97
CA GLY A 396 22.50 -12.66 -4.70
C GLY A 396 21.67 -13.91 -4.45
N MET A 397 20.42 -13.95 -4.94
CA MET A 397 19.55 -15.12 -4.80
C MET A 397 20.14 -16.35 -5.50
N VAL A 398 20.60 -16.22 -6.75
CA VAL A 398 21.19 -17.35 -7.49
C VAL A 398 22.46 -17.86 -6.81
N LEU A 399 23.33 -16.96 -6.32
CA LEU A 399 24.55 -17.35 -5.63
C LEU A 399 24.27 -18.16 -4.36
N VAL A 400 23.39 -17.66 -3.49
CA VAL A 400 23.01 -18.37 -2.27
C VAL A 400 22.38 -19.71 -2.61
N PHE A 401 21.44 -19.73 -3.56
CA PHE A 401 20.69 -20.94 -3.87
C PHE A 401 21.60 -22.05 -4.40
N ILE A 402 22.45 -21.75 -5.39
CA ILE A 402 23.37 -22.73 -5.97
C ILE A 402 24.40 -23.21 -4.94
N SER A 403 24.98 -22.31 -4.14
CA SER A 403 25.94 -22.67 -3.10
C SER A 403 25.33 -23.56 -2.02
N CYS A 404 24.12 -23.26 -1.53
CA CYS A 404 23.44 -24.08 -0.53
C CYS A 404 23.07 -25.46 -1.08
N VAL A 405 22.58 -25.55 -2.32
CA VAL A 405 22.27 -26.82 -2.97
C VAL A 405 23.53 -27.67 -3.14
N ASN A 406 24.62 -27.10 -3.65
CA ASN A 406 25.87 -27.82 -3.83
C ASN A 406 26.46 -28.28 -2.48
N TYR A 407 26.41 -27.42 -1.46
CA TYR A 407 26.84 -27.78 -0.11
C TYR A 407 26.04 -28.96 0.45
N LEU A 408 24.70 -28.93 0.36
CA LEU A 408 23.85 -30.03 0.85
C LEU A 408 24.12 -31.35 0.10
N VAL A 409 24.37 -31.30 -1.20
CA VAL A 409 24.71 -32.48 -2.00
C VAL A 409 26.07 -33.04 -1.60
N ASP A 410 27.08 -32.18 -1.48
CA ASP A 410 28.46 -32.60 -1.15
C ASP A 410 28.57 -33.06 0.33
N SER A 411 27.80 -32.48 1.26
CA SER A 411 27.77 -32.90 2.67
C SER A 411 27.01 -34.21 2.90
N TYR A 412 25.97 -34.49 2.11
CA TYR A 412 25.11 -35.67 2.27
C TYR A 412 25.12 -36.58 1.05
N VAL A 413 26.27 -36.84 0.42
CA VAL A 413 26.41 -37.57 -0.85
C VAL A 413 25.52 -38.82 -0.96
N ILE A 414 25.47 -39.66 0.09
CA ILE A 414 24.68 -40.90 0.13
C ILE A 414 23.17 -40.63 0.14
N TYR A 415 22.76 -39.57 0.83
CA TYR A 415 21.35 -39.19 1.04
C TYR A 415 20.96 -37.93 0.28
N ALA A 416 21.76 -37.50 -0.70
CA ALA A 416 21.65 -36.20 -1.36
C ALA A 416 20.27 -36.01 -2.01
N ALA A 417 19.73 -37.07 -2.64
CA ALA A 417 18.41 -37.04 -3.23
C ALA A 417 17.30 -36.75 -2.19
N SER A 418 17.40 -37.33 -0.99
CA SER A 418 16.42 -37.13 0.08
C SER A 418 16.54 -35.75 0.73
N VAL A 419 17.77 -35.24 0.91
CA VAL A 419 18.02 -33.88 1.41
C VAL A 419 17.51 -32.83 0.42
N MET A 420 17.77 -33.03 -0.88
CA MET A 420 17.29 -32.14 -1.93
C MET A 420 15.76 -32.15 -2.03
N ALA A 421 15.13 -33.32 -1.88
CA ALA A 421 13.67 -33.42 -1.81
C ALA A 421 13.12 -32.64 -0.60
N ALA A 422 13.73 -32.78 0.57
CA ALA A 422 13.32 -32.06 1.79
C ALA A 422 13.39 -30.54 1.60
N SER A 423 14.53 -30.03 1.12
CA SER A 423 14.73 -28.61 0.82
C SER A 423 13.71 -28.11 -0.21
N SER A 424 13.45 -28.88 -1.27
CA SER A 424 12.49 -28.53 -2.32
C SER A 424 11.05 -28.41 -1.81
N VAL A 425 10.63 -29.27 -0.88
CA VAL A 425 9.28 -29.22 -0.26
C VAL A 425 9.12 -27.93 0.55
N VAL A 426 10.05 -27.63 1.46
CA VAL A 426 10.00 -26.40 2.29
C VAL A 426 9.99 -25.15 1.41
N ARG A 427 10.86 -25.12 0.40
CA ARG A 427 10.90 -24.05 -0.58
C ARG A 427 9.58 -23.85 -1.32
N SER A 428 8.95 -24.95 -1.73
CA SER A 428 7.66 -24.89 -2.44
C SER A 428 6.53 -24.38 -1.56
N LEU A 429 6.51 -24.73 -0.26
CA LEU A 429 5.55 -24.21 0.71
C LEU A 429 5.66 -22.69 0.85
N PHE A 430 6.88 -22.15 0.91
CA PHE A 430 7.11 -20.70 0.96
C PHE A 430 6.73 -20.01 -0.36
N GLY A 431 6.99 -20.65 -1.50
CA GLY A 431 6.55 -20.18 -2.81
C GLY A 431 5.03 -20.07 -2.95
N VAL A 432 4.25 -20.89 -2.23
CA VAL A 432 2.78 -20.80 -2.14
C VAL A 432 2.35 -19.74 -1.11
N ALA A 433 2.96 -19.74 0.08
CA ALA A 433 2.55 -18.89 1.19
C ALA A 433 2.77 -17.39 0.89
N PHE A 434 3.91 -17.02 0.32
CA PHE A 434 4.31 -15.62 0.12
C PHE A 434 3.35 -14.84 -0.78
N PRO A 435 3.01 -15.34 -1.99
CA PRO A 435 2.03 -14.68 -2.83
C PRO A 435 0.65 -14.51 -2.20
N LEU A 436 0.22 -15.42 -1.33
CA LEU A 436 -1.11 -15.39 -0.71
C LEU A 436 -1.26 -14.21 0.27
N PHE A 437 -0.25 -13.92 1.09
CA PHE A 437 -0.34 -12.82 2.06
C PHE A 437 0.16 -11.48 1.51
N THR A 438 0.92 -11.45 0.41
CA THR A 438 1.51 -10.20 -0.11
C THR A 438 0.47 -9.11 -0.41
N PRO A 439 -0.66 -9.38 -1.08
CA PRO A 439 -1.69 -8.36 -1.29
C PRO A 439 -2.26 -7.79 0.01
N TYR A 440 -2.40 -8.63 1.05
CA TYR A 440 -2.87 -8.20 2.37
C TYR A 440 -1.84 -7.35 3.10
N MET A 441 -0.56 -7.68 2.97
CA MET A 441 0.57 -6.92 3.50
C MET A 441 0.62 -5.50 2.90
N TYR A 442 0.52 -5.39 1.57
CA TYR A 442 0.49 -4.08 0.90
C TYR A 442 -0.73 -3.23 1.29
N ARG A 443 -1.92 -3.85 1.44
CA ARG A 443 -3.12 -3.14 1.92
C ARG A 443 -2.98 -2.62 3.35
N HIS A 444 -2.37 -3.40 4.26
CA HIS A 444 -2.14 -2.95 5.63
C HIS A 444 -1.17 -1.77 5.69
N LEU A 445 -0.11 -1.78 4.87
CA LEU A 445 0.81 -0.64 4.76
C LEU A 445 0.10 0.64 4.30
N GLU A 446 -0.85 0.55 3.36
CA GLU A 446 -1.67 1.70 2.94
C GLU A 446 -2.58 2.21 4.05
N GLU A 447 -3.18 1.30 4.82
CA GLU A 447 -4.00 1.65 5.97
C GLU A 447 -3.17 2.32 7.07
N GLU A 448 -1.95 1.85 7.34
CA GLU A 448 -1.00 2.49 8.27
C GLU A 448 -0.60 3.90 7.83
N MET A 449 -0.36 4.11 6.53
CA MET A 449 -0.09 5.45 5.97
C MET A 449 -1.24 6.42 6.24
N ILE A 450 -2.50 5.95 6.13
CA ILE A 450 -3.68 6.76 6.48
C ILE A 450 -3.70 7.06 7.98
N VAL A 451 -3.34 6.10 8.84
CA VAL A 451 -3.23 6.32 10.30
C VAL A 451 -2.17 7.37 10.61
N ASP A 452 -0.97 7.26 10.05
CA ASP A 452 0.12 8.21 10.29
C ASP A 452 -0.21 9.61 9.73
N TYR A 453 -0.90 9.69 8.59
CA TYR A 453 -1.45 10.96 8.07
C TYR A 453 -2.48 11.58 9.03
N ILE A 454 -3.40 10.79 9.60
CA ILE A 454 -4.38 11.26 10.60
C ILE A 454 -3.66 11.77 11.86
N LEU A 455 -2.60 11.08 12.29
CA LEU A 455 -1.82 11.48 13.47
C LEU A 455 -1.02 12.77 13.21
N ASP A 456 -0.41 12.94 12.03
CA ASP A 456 0.27 14.16 11.61
C ASP A 456 -0.69 15.36 11.52
N LEU A 457 -1.87 15.18 10.91
CA LEU A 457 -2.93 16.19 10.91
C LEU A 457 -3.33 16.58 12.35
N GLY A 458 -3.49 15.58 13.22
CA GLY A 458 -3.76 15.78 14.64
C GLY A 458 -2.68 16.59 15.35
N LEU A 459 -1.39 16.32 15.07
CA LEU A 459 -0.25 17.06 15.60
C LEU A 459 -0.28 18.53 15.18
N ARG A 460 -0.67 18.82 13.94
CA ARG A 460 -0.81 20.18 13.36
C ARG A 460 -2.07 20.94 13.82
N GLY A 461 -2.92 20.33 14.65
CA GLY A 461 -4.15 20.96 15.15
C GLY A 461 -5.37 20.80 14.24
N PHE A 462 -5.28 19.97 13.20
CA PHE A 462 -6.36 19.65 12.28
C PHE A 462 -6.84 18.22 12.55
N SER A 463 -7.94 18.04 13.30
CA SER A 463 -8.46 16.70 13.56
C SER A 463 -9.53 16.33 12.52
N PRO A 464 -9.30 15.33 11.64
CA PRO A 464 -10.22 15.02 10.55
C PRO A 464 -11.51 14.37 11.07
N THR A 465 -12.61 14.57 10.33
CA THR A 465 -13.90 13.91 10.58
C THR A 465 -14.00 12.59 9.82
N TYR A 466 -14.98 11.74 10.15
CA TYR A 466 -15.24 10.50 9.39
C TYR A 466 -15.47 10.73 7.90
N ALA A 467 -16.12 11.84 7.53
CA ALA A 467 -16.35 12.21 6.14
C ALA A 467 -15.04 12.54 5.41
N ALA A 468 -14.10 13.23 6.08
CA ALA A 468 -12.80 13.55 5.52
C ALA A 468 -11.92 12.31 5.31
N ILE A 469 -11.95 11.34 6.23
CA ILE A 469 -11.24 10.07 6.07
C ILE A 469 -11.83 9.26 4.91
N ARG A 470 -13.15 9.22 4.81
CA ARG A 470 -13.84 8.54 3.72
C ARG A 470 -13.47 9.15 2.37
N ASP A 471 -13.53 10.47 2.25
CA ASP A 471 -13.18 11.20 1.03
C ASP A 471 -11.70 11.00 0.66
N THR A 472 -10.80 10.94 1.66
CA THR A 472 -9.38 10.63 1.42
C THR A 472 -9.20 9.21 0.86
N ALA A 473 -9.90 8.22 1.42
CA ALA A 473 -9.90 6.85 0.93
C ALA A 473 -10.55 6.73 -0.45
N ASP A 474 -11.67 7.42 -0.69
CA ASP A 474 -12.37 7.45 -1.98
C ASP A 474 -11.51 8.10 -3.07
N ARG A 475 -10.74 9.15 -2.76
CA ARG A 475 -9.77 9.74 -3.71
C ARG A 475 -8.60 8.80 -4.00
N LEU A 476 -8.09 8.08 -3.00
CA LEU A 476 -7.06 7.05 -3.19
C LEU A 476 -7.57 5.87 -4.04
N LEU A 477 -8.86 5.58 -4.01
CA LEU A 477 -9.49 4.57 -4.87
C LEU A 477 -9.81 5.12 -6.27
N ALA A 478 -10.23 6.37 -6.36
CA ALA A 478 -10.54 7.04 -7.62
C ALA A 478 -9.29 7.21 -8.51
N THR A 479 -8.11 7.48 -7.92
CA THR A 479 -6.84 7.47 -8.67
C THR A 479 -6.50 6.11 -9.27
N ARG A 480 -7.16 5.03 -8.82
CA ARG A 480 -6.96 3.64 -9.28
C ARG A 480 -8.08 3.14 -10.19
N GLY A 481 -9.07 3.98 -10.53
CA GLY A 481 -10.27 3.56 -11.25
C GLY A 481 -11.15 2.56 -10.49
N ALA A 482 -10.99 2.48 -9.16
CA ALA A 482 -11.76 1.60 -8.29
C ALA A 482 -13.01 2.31 -7.74
N GLY A 483 -14.00 1.52 -7.30
CA GLY A 483 -15.23 2.04 -6.69
C GLY A 483 -15.02 2.71 -5.34
N GLN A 484 -16.07 3.34 -4.81
CA GLN A 484 -16.06 4.02 -3.51
C GLN A 484 -16.05 3.05 -2.32
N VAL A 485 -15.46 3.44 -1.19
CA VAL A 485 -15.56 2.69 0.05
C VAL A 485 -17.00 2.68 0.59
N GLY A 486 -17.38 1.57 1.21
CA GLY A 486 -18.69 1.42 1.85
C GLY A 486 -18.90 2.43 2.99
N GLN A 487 -20.14 2.86 3.21
CA GLN A 487 -20.46 3.94 4.17
C GLN A 487 -19.99 3.66 5.61
N LYS A 488 -19.93 2.38 6.02
CA LYS A 488 -19.49 1.95 7.36
C LYS A 488 -17.97 1.74 7.48
N TRP A 489 -17.23 1.83 6.36
CA TRP A 489 -15.79 1.59 6.34
C TRP A 489 -15.01 2.51 7.29
N PRO A 490 -15.26 3.84 7.37
CA PRO A 490 -14.53 4.73 8.29
C PRO A 490 -14.73 4.37 9.77
N ALA A 491 -15.94 3.95 10.15
CA ALA A 491 -16.24 3.54 11.52
C ALA A 491 -15.54 2.21 11.87
N ASN A 492 -15.58 1.23 10.97
CA ASN A 492 -14.89 -0.05 11.13
C ASN A 492 -13.36 0.13 11.14
N PHE A 493 -12.84 1.04 10.32
CA PHE A 493 -11.42 1.38 10.25
C PHE A 493 -10.92 1.97 11.58
N VAL A 494 -11.62 2.93 12.16
CA VAL A 494 -11.27 3.46 13.48
C VAL A 494 -11.45 2.40 14.58
N GLY A 495 -12.50 1.57 14.48
CA GLY A 495 -12.77 0.51 15.47
C GLY A 495 -11.73 -0.62 15.51
N ARG A 496 -11.00 -0.87 14.42
CA ARG A 496 -9.93 -1.88 14.33
C ARG A 496 -8.53 -1.34 14.61
N THR A 497 -8.37 -0.04 14.86
CA THR A 497 -7.06 0.62 15.02
C THR A 497 -6.90 1.22 16.41
N ASP A 498 -6.11 0.59 17.28
CA ASP A 498 -5.89 1.01 18.68
C ASP A 498 -5.22 2.39 18.83
N ARG A 499 -4.60 2.91 17.76
CA ARG A 499 -3.94 4.23 17.72
C ARG A 499 -4.92 5.40 17.55
N LEU A 500 -6.18 5.16 17.16
CA LEU A 500 -7.16 6.20 16.82
C LEU A 500 -8.40 6.13 17.73
N VAL A 501 -8.87 7.28 18.20
CA VAL A 501 -10.08 7.41 19.02
C VAL A 501 -10.91 8.60 18.55
N THR A 502 -12.24 8.45 18.57
CA THR A 502 -13.19 9.51 18.25
C THR A 502 -13.52 10.35 19.47
N ARG A 503 -13.42 11.68 19.35
CA ARG A 503 -13.73 12.61 20.44
C ARG A 503 -14.49 13.85 19.94
N PHE A 504 -15.36 14.40 20.79
CA PHE A 504 -16.06 15.66 20.51
C PHE A 504 -15.19 16.86 20.90
N ASN A 505 -15.12 17.88 20.04
CA ASN A 505 -14.43 19.14 20.33
C ASN A 505 -15.43 20.19 20.85
N ARG A 506 -15.49 20.50 22.16
CA ARG A 506 -16.44 21.48 22.77
C ARG A 506 -15.73 22.59 23.57
N ALA A 507 -16.28 23.81 23.50
CA ALA A 507 -16.17 24.84 24.53
C ALA A 507 -17.40 24.77 25.47
N TYR A 508 -17.21 25.01 26.77
CA TYR A 508 -18.25 24.88 27.80
C TYR A 508 -18.28 26.13 28.68
N ASP A 509 -19.47 26.62 29.01
CA ASP A 509 -19.68 27.74 29.95
C ASP A 509 -20.37 27.22 31.22
N ARG A 510 -19.83 27.60 32.38
CA ARG A 510 -20.06 26.94 33.69
C ARG A 510 -21.18 27.59 34.52
N GLN A 511 -21.78 28.69 34.05
CA GLN A 511 -22.73 29.50 34.82
C GLN A 511 -24.23 29.20 34.63
N ARG A 512 -24.61 28.24 33.77
CA ARG A 512 -26.02 27.99 33.40
C ARG A 512 -26.74 26.87 34.19
N ALA A 513 -26.22 26.47 35.34
CA ALA A 513 -26.73 25.32 36.10
C ALA A 513 -27.90 25.59 37.09
N PRO A 514 -28.20 26.81 37.58
CA PRO A 514 -29.23 26.97 38.62
C PRO A 514 -30.56 27.62 38.19
N CYS A 515 -30.90 27.72 36.89
CA CYS A 515 -32.11 28.44 36.45
C CYS A 515 -33.15 27.52 35.81
N GLY A 516 -34.02 26.94 36.64
CA GLY A 516 -35.08 26.05 36.20
C GLY A 516 -36.21 25.92 37.24
N ASP A 517 -36.59 27.02 37.91
CA ASP A 517 -37.72 27.01 38.84
C ASP A 517 -39.05 26.90 38.06
N PRO A 518 -39.78 25.77 38.14
CA PRO A 518 -41.01 25.55 37.40
C PRO A 518 -42.11 26.57 37.74
N ILE A 519 -42.06 27.16 38.95
CA ILE A 519 -43.07 28.13 39.44
C ILE A 519 -42.97 29.45 38.67
N LEU A 520 -41.74 29.92 38.40
CA LEU A 520 -41.46 31.16 37.68
C LEU A 520 -41.82 31.06 36.18
N ILE A 521 -41.59 29.88 35.58
CA ILE A 521 -41.96 29.63 34.18
C ILE A 521 -43.48 29.52 34.04
N LYS A 522 -44.15 28.84 34.96
CA LYS A 522 -45.61 28.71 34.95
C LYS A 522 -46.32 30.06 35.07
N SER A 523 -45.92 30.90 36.01
CA SER A 523 -46.51 32.24 36.20
C SER A 523 -46.29 33.16 34.99
N TRP A 524 -45.18 33.01 34.28
CA TRP A 524 -44.92 33.75 33.05
C TRP A 524 -45.80 33.30 31.87
N PHE A 525 -46.03 32.00 31.71
CA PHE A 525 -46.96 31.49 30.69
C PHE A 525 -48.40 31.97 30.94
N GLU A 526 -48.84 31.97 32.21
CA GLU A 526 -50.14 32.54 32.62
C GLU A 526 -50.23 34.05 32.27
N LEU A 527 -49.13 34.80 32.45
CA LEU A 527 -49.07 36.23 32.08
C LEU A 527 -49.17 36.44 30.57
N VAL A 528 -48.51 35.60 29.76
CA VAL A 528 -48.59 35.67 28.29
C VAL A 528 -50.02 35.40 27.82
N GLU A 529 -50.68 34.38 28.38
CA GLU A 529 -52.07 34.03 28.07
C GLU A 529 -53.04 35.17 28.43
N GLN A 530 -52.95 35.69 29.66
CA GLN A 530 -53.77 36.81 30.13
C GLN A 530 -53.56 38.07 29.28
N THR A 531 -52.33 38.34 28.86
CA THR A 531 -52.00 39.50 28.01
C THR A 531 -52.63 39.38 26.63
N LYS A 532 -52.55 38.20 26.00
CA LYS A 532 -53.18 37.94 24.69
C LYS A 532 -54.70 38.09 24.76
N ALA A 533 -55.32 37.54 25.82
CA ALA A 533 -56.75 37.63 26.05
C ALA A 533 -57.22 39.08 26.31
N LYS A 534 -56.50 39.83 27.17
CA LYS A 534 -56.86 41.20 27.56
C LYS A 534 -56.79 42.20 26.40
N TYR A 535 -55.80 42.06 25.52
CA TYR A 535 -55.55 43.01 24.44
C TYR A 535 -55.98 42.51 23.05
N GLY A 536 -56.60 41.32 22.96
CA GLY A 536 -57.08 40.74 21.71
C GLY A 536 -55.96 40.55 20.67
N ILE A 537 -54.83 40.00 21.11
CA ILE A 537 -53.64 39.80 20.25
C ILE A 537 -53.76 38.43 19.56
N CYS A 538 -53.81 38.42 18.23
CA CYS A 538 -53.79 37.22 17.40
C CYS A 538 -52.42 36.52 17.45
N ASP A 539 -52.38 35.21 17.25
CA ASP A 539 -51.14 34.43 17.28
C ASP A 539 -50.17 34.91 16.20
N GLU A 540 -50.69 35.33 15.04
CA GLU A 540 -49.94 35.87 13.90
C GLU A 540 -49.19 37.18 14.21
N ASP A 541 -49.65 37.91 15.23
CA ASP A 541 -49.09 39.19 15.69
C ASP A 541 -48.15 39.05 16.89
N VAL A 542 -47.73 37.81 17.21
CA VAL A 542 -46.71 37.54 18.22
C VAL A 542 -45.33 37.49 17.55
N TYR A 543 -44.45 38.39 18.00
CA TYR A 543 -43.09 38.56 17.52
C TYR A 543 -42.07 38.23 18.60
N ASN A 544 -40.94 37.70 18.17
CA ASN A 544 -39.78 37.45 18.99
C ASN A 544 -38.56 38.13 18.38
N PHE A 545 -37.75 38.80 19.21
CA PHE A 545 -36.47 39.33 18.77
C PHE A 545 -35.36 38.99 19.75
N ASP A 546 -34.16 38.86 19.20
CA ASP A 546 -32.96 38.54 19.97
C ASP A 546 -31.69 38.99 19.22
N GLU A 547 -30.62 39.14 19.97
CA GLU A 547 -29.31 39.52 19.47
C GLU A 547 -28.35 38.33 19.49
N ALA A 548 -27.62 38.14 18.39
CA ALA A 548 -26.57 37.12 18.34
C ALA A 548 -25.26 37.68 17.79
N GLY A 549 -24.18 37.41 18.53
CA GLY A 549 -22.82 37.79 18.16
C GLY A 549 -22.11 36.71 17.34
N PHE A 550 -21.42 37.14 16.28
CA PHE A 550 -20.51 36.35 15.48
C PHE A 550 -19.09 36.91 15.55
N SER A 551 -18.12 36.02 15.73
CA SER A 551 -16.75 36.31 15.33
C SER A 551 -16.61 35.88 13.88
N MET A 552 -16.16 36.78 13.01
CA MET A 552 -15.81 36.40 11.63
C MET A 552 -14.82 35.20 11.66
N GLY A 553 -15.02 34.19 10.82
CA GLY A 553 -14.11 33.03 10.74
C GLY A 553 -14.21 31.92 11.81
N LYS A 554 -15.19 31.92 12.73
CA LYS A 554 -15.29 30.88 13.79
C LYS A 554 -15.97 29.58 13.34
N ILE A 555 -15.27 28.45 13.42
CA ILE A 555 -15.79 27.09 13.14
C ILE A 555 -16.45 26.50 14.41
N THR A 556 -17.62 25.87 14.27
CA THR A 556 -18.37 25.24 15.38
C THR A 556 -17.91 23.81 15.73
N THR A 557 -18.26 23.39 16.95
CA THR A 557 -18.12 22.04 17.54
C THR A 557 -18.47 20.86 16.61
N GLN A 558 -17.53 19.96 16.30
CA GLN A 558 -17.77 18.72 15.52
C GLN A 558 -17.08 17.48 16.15
N LEU A 559 -17.51 16.27 15.72
CA LEU A 559 -16.90 14.99 16.08
C LEU A 559 -15.65 14.76 15.23
N VAL A 560 -14.49 14.58 15.88
CA VAL A 560 -13.19 14.49 15.21
C VAL A 560 -12.41 13.26 15.67
N ILE A 561 -11.50 12.78 14.84
CA ILE A 561 -10.67 11.59 15.09
C ILE A 561 -9.27 12.05 15.50
N THR A 562 -8.75 11.48 16.59
CA THR A 562 -7.48 11.88 17.22
C THR A 562 -6.68 10.69 17.72
N ALA A 563 -5.38 10.89 17.95
CA ALA A 563 -4.50 9.91 18.58
C ALA A 563 -5.07 9.43 19.94
N SER A 564 -5.01 8.12 20.20
CA SER A 564 -5.49 7.51 21.45
C SER A 564 -4.74 8.04 22.69
N GLU A 565 -3.45 8.36 22.55
CA GLU A 565 -2.55 8.79 23.63
C GLU A 565 -2.74 10.24 24.09
N ARG A 566 -3.45 11.10 23.34
CA ARG A 566 -3.64 12.51 23.75
C ARG A 566 -4.58 12.60 24.95
N ARG A 567 -4.12 13.11 26.10
CA ARG A 567 -4.99 13.47 27.26
C ARG A 567 -5.72 14.81 27.10
N ALA A 568 -5.20 15.73 26.27
CA ALA A 568 -5.80 17.06 26.06
C ALA A 568 -6.90 17.06 24.98
N ARG A 569 -7.91 17.92 25.14
CA ARG A 569 -9.01 18.10 24.17
C ARG A 569 -8.48 18.78 22.88
N PRO A 570 -8.82 18.28 21.68
CA PRO A 570 -8.33 18.86 20.42
C PRO A 570 -8.86 20.29 20.23
N LYS A 571 -8.01 21.21 19.76
CA LYS A 571 -8.38 22.59 19.41
C LYS A 571 -8.22 22.77 17.89
N ALA A 572 -9.25 23.25 17.20
CA ALA A 572 -9.18 23.54 15.77
C ALA A 572 -8.53 24.91 15.55
N VAL A 573 -7.63 25.01 14.56
CA VAL A 573 -6.99 26.28 14.17
C VAL A 573 -8.03 27.19 13.52
N GLN A 574 -8.15 28.42 13.99
CA GLN A 574 -9.14 29.41 13.54
C GLN A 574 -8.50 30.42 12.56
N PRO A 575 -9.15 30.78 11.44
CA PRO A 575 -8.68 31.84 10.55
C PRO A 575 -8.71 33.22 11.25
N GLY A 576 -7.79 34.12 10.86
CA GLY A 576 -7.34 35.27 11.65
C GLY A 576 -8.17 36.57 11.62
N GLY A 577 -9.43 36.56 11.18
CA GLY A 577 -10.29 37.76 11.18
C GLY A 577 -11.11 37.89 12.46
N ARG A 578 -10.72 38.72 13.43
CA ARG A 578 -11.39 38.82 14.76
C ARG A 578 -12.37 39.99 14.89
N GLU A 579 -12.92 40.50 13.81
CA GLU A 579 -13.96 41.54 13.93
C GLU A 579 -15.27 40.90 14.45
N TRP A 580 -15.77 41.43 15.56
CA TRP A 580 -17.06 41.07 16.14
C TRP A 580 -18.18 41.75 15.35
N VAL A 581 -19.18 40.98 14.95
CA VAL A 581 -20.40 41.48 14.32
C VAL A 581 -21.57 40.98 15.16
N THR A 582 -22.41 41.91 15.60
CA THR A 582 -23.68 41.57 16.26
C THR A 582 -24.78 41.77 15.24
N PHE A 583 -25.79 40.90 15.23
CA PHE A 583 -26.99 41.14 14.47
C PHE A 583 -28.23 40.94 15.34
N ILE A 584 -29.26 41.72 15.06
CA ILE A 584 -30.57 41.61 15.69
C ILE A 584 -31.51 40.95 14.67
N ALA A 585 -32.12 39.84 15.07
CA ALA A 585 -33.12 39.15 14.27
C ALA A 585 -34.50 39.31 14.89
N GLY A 586 -35.51 39.50 14.06
CA GLY A 586 -36.92 39.47 14.45
C GLY A 586 -37.67 38.41 13.65
N ILE A 587 -38.48 37.59 14.32
CA ILE A 587 -39.32 36.57 13.69
C ILE A 587 -40.74 36.65 14.25
N ASN A 588 -41.72 36.20 13.46
CA ASN A 588 -43.11 36.10 13.91
C ASN A 588 -43.58 34.65 13.97
N ALA A 589 -44.66 34.44 14.70
CA ALA A 589 -45.31 33.15 14.84
C ALA A 589 -45.74 32.49 13.53
N ALA A 590 -46.16 33.31 12.55
CA ALA A 590 -46.66 32.85 11.25
C ALA A 590 -45.53 32.36 10.31
N GLY A 591 -44.28 32.35 10.75
CA GLY A 591 -43.15 31.81 9.97
C GLY A 591 -42.41 32.84 9.12
N TRP A 592 -42.61 34.13 9.36
CA TRP A 592 -41.94 35.22 8.66
C TRP A 592 -40.78 35.78 9.47
N SER A 593 -39.69 36.15 8.78
CA SER A 593 -38.53 36.81 9.36
C SER A 593 -38.43 38.25 8.87
N ILE A 594 -38.08 39.14 9.79
CA ILE A 594 -37.71 40.52 9.51
C ILE A 594 -36.26 40.51 9.01
N PRO A 595 -35.90 41.30 7.99
CA PRO A 595 -34.52 41.34 7.50
C PRO A 595 -33.55 41.69 8.64
N PRO A 596 -32.39 41.01 8.74
CA PRO A 596 -31.51 41.11 9.90
C PRO A 596 -30.86 42.49 9.99
N PHE A 597 -30.83 43.05 11.21
CA PHE A 597 -30.20 44.34 11.49
C PHE A 597 -28.76 44.11 11.95
N LEU A 598 -27.78 44.48 11.11
CA LEU A 598 -26.36 44.21 11.34
C LEU A 598 -25.67 45.37 12.05
N ILE A 599 -24.89 45.08 13.08
CA ILE A 599 -24.10 46.04 13.85
C ILE A 599 -22.61 45.69 13.71
N PHE A 600 -21.84 46.59 13.08
CA PHE A 600 -20.39 46.44 12.94
C PHE A 600 -19.62 47.29 13.94
N THR A 601 -18.45 46.82 14.36
CA THR A 601 -17.45 47.63 15.07
C THR A 601 -16.88 48.71 14.12
N SER A 602 -17.24 50.00 14.30
CA SER A 602 -16.64 51.11 13.54
C SER A 602 -17.02 52.50 14.08
N GLN A 603 -16.10 53.47 13.96
CA GLN A 603 -16.33 54.89 14.32
C GLN A 603 -17.05 55.71 13.24
N HIS A 604 -17.02 55.28 11.96
CA HIS A 604 -17.63 56.03 10.85
C HIS A 604 -18.30 55.12 9.82
N HIS A 605 -19.55 55.45 9.45
CA HIS A 605 -20.32 54.74 8.44
C HIS A 605 -19.94 55.21 7.02
N LEU A 606 -19.17 54.42 6.28
CA LEU A 606 -18.89 54.65 4.85
C LEU A 606 -19.84 53.80 4.00
N SER A 607 -21.00 54.35 3.66
CA SER A 607 -22.05 53.68 2.87
C SER A 607 -21.57 53.20 1.48
N ALA A 608 -20.62 53.89 0.87
CA ALA A 608 -20.06 53.56 -0.46
C ALA A 608 -19.33 52.21 -0.54
N ARG A 609 -19.03 51.55 0.60
CA ARG A 609 -18.34 50.24 0.61
C ARG A 609 -19.25 49.03 0.35
N TYR A 610 -20.57 49.22 0.35
CA TYR A 610 -21.54 48.13 0.30
C TYR A 610 -22.34 48.07 -1.01
N GLU A 611 -22.00 48.93 -1.98
CA GLU A 611 -22.72 49.09 -3.26
C GLU A 611 -22.61 47.86 -4.19
N GLU A 612 -21.54 47.07 -4.08
CA GLU A 612 -21.30 45.89 -4.94
C GLU A 612 -21.90 44.57 -4.41
N ALA A 613 -22.43 44.53 -3.17
CA ALA A 613 -22.78 43.28 -2.49
C ALA A 613 -24.28 42.86 -2.59
N GLY A 614 -25.12 43.58 -3.34
CA GLY A 614 -26.52 43.22 -3.56
C GLY A 614 -27.38 43.20 -2.29
N ILE A 615 -27.10 44.12 -1.36
CA ILE A 615 -27.87 44.33 -0.13
C ILE A 615 -28.90 45.45 -0.38
N PRO A 616 -30.19 45.27 0.00
CA PRO A 616 -31.22 46.29 -0.15
C PRO A 616 -30.84 47.63 0.53
N ARG A 617 -31.28 48.76 -0.05
CA ARG A 617 -30.92 50.14 0.35
C ARG A 617 -31.52 50.60 1.69
N ASP A 618 -32.33 49.76 2.30
CA ASP A 618 -33.02 49.94 3.57
C ASP A 618 -31.99 49.92 4.71
N ARG A 619 -32.17 50.82 5.69
CA ARG A 619 -31.23 51.20 6.77
C ARG A 619 -30.92 50.08 7.78
N ALA A 620 -30.59 48.88 7.33
CA ALA A 620 -30.41 47.66 8.14
C ALA A 620 -28.99 47.49 8.68
N ILE A 621 -28.05 48.40 8.38
CA ILE A 621 -26.66 48.33 8.85
C ILE A 621 -26.38 49.53 9.76
N ALA A 622 -25.99 49.24 10.99
CA ALA A 622 -25.55 50.21 11.99
C ALA A 622 -24.11 49.95 12.43
N VAL A 623 -23.52 50.92 13.12
CA VAL A 623 -22.16 50.83 13.66
C VAL A 623 -22.15 51.22 15.14
N SER A 624 -21.31 50.54 15.93
CA SER A 624 -21.03 50.92 17.31
C SER A 624 -19.54 50.78 17.60
N ASP A 625 -19.04 51.52 18.60
CA ASP A 625 -17.63 51.53 18.96
C ASP A 625 -17.15 50.18 19.52
N ASN A 626 -18.04 49.46 20.23
CA ASN A 626 -17.75 48.17 20.85
C ASN A 626 -18.34 46.96 20.07
N GLY A 627 -19.14 47.20 19.02
CA GLY A 627 -19.80 46.13 18.25
C GLY A 627 -21.01 45.51 18.93
N TRP A 628 -21.44 46.05 20.07
CA TRP A 628 -22.63 45.65 20.80
C TRP A 628 -23.76 46.65 20.58
N THR A 629 -24.97 46.22 20.93
CA THR A 629 -26.16 47.07 20.99
C THR A 629 -26.02 48.14 22.08
N ASN A 630 -26.73 49.25 21.92
CA ASN A 630 -26.88 50.28 22.95
C ASN A 630 -28.32 50.82 22.90
N ASN A 631 -28.70 51.68 23.85
CA ASN A 631 -30.08 52.19 23.94
C ASN A 631 -30.54 52.91 22.66
N GLU A 632 -29.65 53.65 22.00
CA GLU A 632 -29.95 54.37 20.76
C GLU A 632 -30.18 53.41 19.57
N LEU A 633 -29.36 52.37 19.46
CA LEU A 633 -29.48 51.33 18.45
C LEU A 633 -30.71 50.44 18.68
N GLY A 634 -31.08 50.18 19.94
CA GLY A 634 -32.33 49.51 20.30
C GLY A 634 -33.56 50.27 19.81
N VAL A 635 -33.58 51.60 20.00
CA VAL A 635 -34.66 52.47 19.47
C VAL A 635 -34.62 52.53 17.93
N ALA A 636 -33.44 52.57 17.31
CA ALA A 636 -33.30 52.54 15.85
C ALA A 636 -33.84 51.22 15.25
N TRP A 637 -33.54 50.09 15.89
CA TRP A 637 -34.09 48.80 15.52
C TRP A 637 -35.62 48.75 15.70
N LEU A 638 -36.16 49.34 16.78
CA LEU A 638 -37.62 49.36 16.99
C LEU A 638 -38.36 50.18 15.91
N LYS A 639 -37.79 51.31 15.47
CA LYS A 639 -38.31 52.06 14.30
C LYS A 639 -38.26 51.24 13.02
N TYR A 640 -37.19 50.47 12.84
CA TYR A 640 -37.03 49.54 11.71
C TYR A 640 -38.05 48.39 11.78
N PHE A 641 -38.27 47.83 12.96
CA PHE A 641 -39.28 46.81 13.23
C PHE A 641 -40.69 47.31 12.91
N ASP A 642 -41.06 48.51 13.38
CA ASP A 642 -42.39 49.07 13.13
C ASP A 642 -42.63 49.30 11.63
N ALA A 643 -41.64 49.86 10.92
CA ALA A 643 -41.73 50.09 9.47
C ALA A 643 -42.03 48.81 8.67
N HIS A 644 -41.49 47.66 9.10
CA HIS A 644 -41.66 46.38 8.41
C HIS A 644 -42.92 45.60 8.83
N THR A 645 -43.48 45.88 10.00
CA THR A 645 -44.59 45.11 10.58
C THR A 645 -45.92 45.85 10.56
N LYS A 646 -45.93 47.19 10.48
CA LYS A 646 -47.16 48.02 10.55
C LYS A 646 -48.18 47.72 9.46
N THR A 647 -47.74 47.30 8.28
CA THR A 647 -48.61 46.96 7.13
C THR A 647 -49.20 45.55 7.20
N ARG A 648 -48.83 44.74 8.20
CA ARG A 648 -49.11 43.30 8.27
C ARG A 648 -49.86 42.87 9.53
N VAL A 649 -50.37 43.83 10.31
CA VAL A 649 -51.08 43.55 11.57
C VAL A 649 -52.45 42.95 11.26
N VAL A 650 -52.79 41.84 11.92
CA VAL A 650 -54.07 41.14 11.73
C VAL A 650 -55.07 41.54 12.82
N GLY A 651 -54.63 41.65 14.07
CA GLY A 651 -55.40 42.07 15.24
C GLY A 651 -55.29 43.56 15.55
N THR A 652 -55.53 43.92 16.82
CA THR A 652 -55.54 45.34 17.26
C THR A 652 -54.15 45.83 17.71
N ARG A 653 -53.31 44.92 18.22
CA ARG A 653 -51.98 45.21 18.80
C ARG A 653 -51.00 44.09 18.50
N ARG A 654 -49.71 44.41 18.43
CA ARG A 654 -48.62 43.43 18.27
C ARG A 654 -48.00 43.08 19.62
N LEU A 655 -47.68 41.82 19.86
CA LEU A 655 -46.94 41.39 21.05
C LEU A 655 -45.48 41.16 20.69
N LEU A 656 -44.55 41.78 21.41
CA LEU A 656 -43.12 41.62 21.26
C LEU A 656 -42.52 40.96 22.50
N ILE A 657 -41.98 39.75 22.34
CA ILE A 657 -41.33 38.96 23.41
C ILE A 657 -39.81 39.03 23.25
N PHE A 658 -39.11 39.34 24.34
CA PHE A 658 -37.65 39.56 24.35
C PHE A 658 -37.03 39.31 25.72
N ASP A 659 -35.70 39.36 25.79
CA ASP A 659 -34.95 39.15 27.03
C ASP A 659 -34.82 40.46 27.86
N GLY A 660 -34.51 40.33 29.14
CA GLY A 660 -34.43 41.47 30.07
C GLY A 660 -33.14 42.29 29.96
N HIS A 661 -32.50 42.36 28.80
CA HIS A 661 -31.23 43.06 28.62
C HIS A 661 -31.39 44.59 28.73
N GLU A 662 -30.40 45.27 29.31
CA GLU A 662 -30.46 46.71 29.66
C GLU A 662 -30.76 47.62 28.45
N SER A 663 -30.34 47.20 27.25
CA SER A 663 -30.56 47.89 25.97
C SER A 663 -32.02 48.01 25.51
N HIS A 664 -32.92 47.19 26.07
CA HIS A 664 -34.33 47.10 25.66
C HIS A 664 -35.30 47.62 26.73
N ASN A 665 -34.77 48.15 27.84
CA ASN A 665 -35.56 48.68 28.94
C ASN A 665 -35.48 50.22 29.08
N SER A 666 -35.07 50.91 28.01
CA SER A 666 -35.01 52.37 28.01
C SER A 666 -36.39 53.01 27.92
N PHE A 667 -36.57 54.18 28.55
CA PHE A 667 -37.83 54.92 28.53
C PHE A 667 -38.29 55.24 27.10
N ALA A 668 -37.37 55.69 26.23
CA ALA A 668 -37.64 56.00 24.84
C ALA A 668 -38.10 54.77 24.02
N PHE A 669 -37.61 53.57 24.36
CA PHE A 669 -38.04 52.33 23.73
C PHE A 669 -39.48 51.98 24.11
N GLN A 670 -39.83 52.13 25.39
CA GLN A 670 -41.19 51.86 25.88
C GLN A 670 -42.21 52.89 25.38
N GLU A 671 -41.84 54.17 25.27
CA GLU A 671 -42.69 55.24 24.75
C GLU A 671 -43.03 54.99 23.27
N LEU A 672 -42.02 54.65 22.44
CA LEU A 672 -42.22 54.33 21.03
C LEU A 672 -43.10 53.07 20.83
N CYS A 673 -42.96 52.06 21.70
CA CYS A 673 -43.83 50.89 21.69
C CYS A 673 -45.30 51.28 21.95
N LYS A 674 -45.56 52.18 22.91
CA LYS A 674 -46.92 52.68 23.19
C LYS A 674 -47.50 53.45 22.02
N GLU A 675 -46.74 54.36 21.42
CA GLU A 675 -47.15 55.14 20.24
C GLU A 675 -47.46 54.23 19.03
N SER A 676 -46.75 53.12 18.91
CA SER A 676 -46.85 52.18 17.79
C SER A 676 -47.82 51.01 18.03
N ASN A 677 -48.58 51.00 19.13
CA ASN A 677 -49.47 49.89 19.53
C ASN A 677 -48.74 48.53 19.64
N ILE A 678 -47.50 48.53 20.12
CA ILE A 678 -46.68 47.34 20.40
C ILE A 678 -46.67 47.11 21.91
N TYR A 679 -47.11 45.93 22.34
CA TYR A 679 -47.03 45.51 23.72
C TYR A 679 -45.80 44.63 23.93
N THR A 680 -45.01 44.92 24.95
CA THR A 680 -43.72 44.27 25.23
C THR A 680 -43.83 43.34 26.44
N LEU A 681 -43.43 42.07 26.30
CA LEU A 681 -43.28 41.13 27.41
C LEU A 681 -41.83 40.66 27.52
N CYS A 682 -41.25 40.86 28.70
CA CYS A 682 -39.92 40.35 29.03
C CYS A 682 -40.01 38.91 29.52
N MET A 683 -39.09 38.05 29.07
CA MET A 683 -38.94 36.70 29.61
C MET A 683 -38.33 36.72 31.03
N PRO A 684 -38.54 35.66 31.83
CA PRO A 684 -37.87 35.53 33.11
C PRO A 684 -36.33 35.51 32.95
N PRO A 685 -35.56 36.04 33.91
CA PRO A 685 -34.11 36.07 33.84
C PRO A 685 -33.52 34.67 33.62
N TYR A 686 -32.47 34.58 32.80
CA TYR A 686 -31.71 33.34 32.51
C TYR A 686 -32.49 32.20 31.85
N SER A 687 -33.71 32.46 31.35
CA SER A 687 -34.59 31.46 30.72
C SER A 687 -34.56 31.41 29.18
N SER A 688 -33.76 32.27 28.52
CA SER A 688 -33.74 32.43 27.06
C SER A 688 -33.50 31.11 26.32
N HIS A 689 -32.58 30.27 26.80
CA HIS A 689 -32.29 28.96 26.19
C HIS A 689 -33.48 27.96 26.13
N LEU A 690 -34.56 28.23 26.87
CA LEU A 690 -35.81 27.45 26.88
C LEU A 690 -36.96 28.19 26.22
N LEU A 691 -37.06 29.50 26.46
CA LEU A 691 -38.24 30.32 26.15
C LEU A 691 -38.07 31.26 24.94
N GLN A 692 -36.84 31.42 24.43
CA GLN A 692 -36.54 32.30 23.30
C GLN A 692 -36.58 31.50 21.98
N PRO A 693 -37.60 31.67 21.12
CA PRO A 693 -37.70 30.99 19.83
C PRO A 693 -36.40 31.05 19.01
N LEU A 694 -35.78 32.23 18.89
CA LEU A 694 -34.56 32.41 18.12
C LEU A 694 -33.40 31.52 18.58
N ASP A 695 -33.20 31.38 19.89
CA ASP A 695 -32.20 30.48 20.48
C ASP A 695 -32.56 28.99 20.31
N VAL A 696 -33.85 28.66 20.46
CA VAL A 696 -34.35 27.27 20.43
C VAL A 696 -34.28 26.68 19.02
N GLY A 697 -34.58 27.47 17.97
CA GLY A 697 -34.79 26.94 16.62
C GLY A 697 -33.96 27.57 15.49
N CYS A 698 -33.51 28.82 15.61
CA CYS A 698 -32.98 29.56 14.45
C CYS A 698 -31.46 29.81 14.51
N PHE A 699 -30.91 30.19 15.67
CA PHE A 699 -29.50 30.57 15.79
C PHE A 699 -28.53 29.40 15.71
N SER A 700 -28.90 28.21 16.20
CA SER A 700 -28.04 27.01 16.12
C SER A 700 -27.88 26.51 14.66
N PRO A 701 -28.96 26.36 13.86
CA PRO A 701 -28.83 26.11 12.43
C PRO A 701 -28.04 27.19 11.67
N LEU A 702 -28.29 28.47 11.96
CA LEU A 702 -27.56 29.59 11.36
C LEU A 702 -26.05 29.45 11.55
N LYS A 703 -25.60 29.21 12.80
CA LYS A 703 -24.18 29.04 13.13
C LYS A 703 -23.55 27.86 12.39
N ARG A 704 -24.28 26.75 12.23
CA ARG A 704 -23.79 25.56 11.51
C ARG A 704 -23.65 25.80 10.01
N VAL A 705 -24.65 26.40 9.37
CA VAL A 705 -24.60 26.70 7.93
C VAL A 705 -23.50 27.71 7.64
N TYR A 706 -23.42 28.76 8.45
CA TYR A 706 -22.36 29.76 8.33
C TYR A 706 -20.94 29.16 8.49
N SER A 707 -20.72 28.26 9.46
CA SER A 707 -19.42 27.57 9.58
C SER A 707 -19.05 26.76 8.33
N ARG A 708 -20.02 26.13 7.63
CA ARG A 708 -19.74 25.43 6.36
C ARG A 708 -19.36 26.38 5.23
N GLU A 709 -20.01 27.55 5.16
CA GLU A 709 -19.67 28.60 4.18
C GLU A 709 -18.26 29.13 4.43
N VAL A 710 -17.87 29.36 5.69
CA VAL A 710 -16.49 29.73 6.06
C VAL A 710 -15.49 28.62 5.71
N GLU A 711 -15.79 27.35 5.98
CA GLU A 711 -14.96 26.21 5.55
C GLU A 711 -14.83 26.12 4.02
N SER A 712 -15.85 26.57 3.27
CA SER A 712 -15.78 26.68 1.81
C SER A 712 -14.82 27.78 1.37
N LEU A 713 -14.86 28.96 2.00
CA LEU A 713 -13.93 30.06 1.72
C LEU A 713 -12.46 29.68 2.00
N ILE A 714 -12.21 28.95 3.10
CA ILE A 714 -10.87 28.45 3.44
C ILE A 714 -10.35 27.47 2.38
N ARG A 715 -11.22 26.61 1.84
CA ARG A 715 -10.88 25.68 0.75
C ARG A 715 -10.45 26.39 -0.55
N HIS A 716 -10.84 27.65 -0.74
CA HIS A 716 -10.41 28.48 -1.87
C HIS A 716 -9.22 29.39 -1.53
N HIS A 717 -8.42 29.03 -0.52
CA HIS A 717 -7.23 29.77 -0.06
C HIS A 717 -7.51 31.18 0.50
N ILE A 718 -8.76 31.50 0.86
CA ILE A 718 -9.10 32.75 1.57
C ILE A 718 -8.91 32.51 3.07
N ASN A 719 -7.71 32.82 3.56
CA ASN A 719 -7.32 32.60 4.96
C ASN A 719 -7.70 33.76 5.90
N TYR A 720 -8.24 34.85 5.36
CA TYR A 720 -8.68 36.04 6.09
C TYR A 720 -10.03 36.52 5.56
N VAL A 721 -11.08 36.44 6.38
CA VAL A 721 -12.45 36.86 6.03
C VAL A 721 -12.61 38.34 6.39
N THR A 722 -12.83 39.19 5.40
CA THR A 722 -13.17 40.60 5.57
C THR A 722 -14.69 40.81 5.52
N LYS A 723 -15.16 42.05 5.74
CA LYS A 723 -16.59 42.40 5.63
C LYS A 723 -17.19 42.08 4.25
N LEU A 724 -16.37 42.08 3.18
CA LEU A 724 -16.80 41.77 1.82
C LEU A 724 -17.11 40.29 1.61
N GLU A 725 -16.33 39.38 2.21
CA GLU A 725 -16.62 37.94 2.14
C GLU A 725 -17.65 37.50 3.21
N PHE A 726 -17.73 38.23 4.33
CA PHE A 726 -18.69 37.96 5.41
C PHE A 726 -20.15 38.12 4.95
N LEU A 727 -20.48 39.24 4.30
CA LEU A 727 -21.86 39.59 3.97
C LEU A 727 -22.56 38.56 3.05
N PRO A 728 -21.95 38.08 1.95
CA PRO A 728 -22.55 37.04 1.10
C PRO A 728 -22.70 35.69 1.81
N ALA A 729 -21.69 35.30 2.60
CA ALA A 729 -21.71 34.06 3.37
C ALA A 729 -22.78 34.08 4.46
N PHE A 730 -22.94 35.22 5.14
CA PHE A 730 -23.96 35.44 6.16
C PHE A 730 -25.36 35.44 5.55
N LYS A 731 -25.59 36.15 4.44
CA LYS A 731 -26.87 36.16 3.73
C LYS A 731 -27.30 34.74 3.33
N THR A 732 -26.39 33.98 2.72
CA THR A 732 -26.65 32.58 2.34
C THR A 732 -26.99 31.71 3.55
N ALA A 733 -26.30 31.91 4.68
CA ALA A 733 -26.59 31.20 5.91
C ALA A 733 -27.94 31.60 6.52
N PHE A 734 -28.30 32.89 6.47
CA PHE A 734 -29.55 33.44 6.98
C PHE A 734 -30.74 32.88 6.20
N ASP A 735 -30.72 32.97 4.87
CA ASP A 735 -31.80 32.50 3.99
C ASP A 735 -32.05 30.99 4.15
N ARG A 736 -30.99 30.20 4.35
CA ARG A 736 -31.10 28.74 4.56
C ARG A 736 -31.56 28.35 5.96
N SER A 737 -31.45 29.24 6.95
CA SER A 737 -31.73 28.92 8.35
C SER A 737 -33.06 29.50 8.84
N PHE A 738 -33.45 30.67 8.34
CA PHE A 738 -34.68 31.38 8.70
C PHE A 738 -35.81 31.04 7.71
N THR A 739 -36.11 29.75 7.59
CA THR A 739 -37.24 29.27 6.79
C THR A 739 -38.55 29.28 7.61
N PRO A 740 -39.73 29.39 6.98
CA PRO A 740 -41.00 29.38 7.70
C PRO A 740 -41.18 28.15 8.60
N ALA A 741 -40.76 26.97 8.11
CA ALA A 741 -40.81 25.73 8.88
C ALA A 741 -39.95 25.79 10.15
N ASN A 742 -38.73 26.32 10.06
CA ASN A 742 -37.84 26.45 11.21
C ASN A 742 -38.38 27.46 12.22
N ILE A 743 -38.94 28.58 11.75
CA ILE A 743 -39.51 29.64 12.60
C ILE A 743 -40.74 29.11 13.35
N CYS A 744 -41.70 28.49 12.67
CA CYS A 744 -42.86 27.90 13.36
C CYS A 744 -42.45 26.79 14.32
N SER A 745 -41.45 25.96 13.97
CA SER A 745 -40.88 24.97 14.88
C SER A 745 -40.20 25.60 16.10
N ALA A 746 -39.61 26.79 15.95
CA ALA A 746 -38.97 27.53 17.03
C ALA A 746 -39.98 28.00 18.07
N PHE A 747 -41.09 28.62 17.64
CA PHE A 747 -42.19 29.04 18.51
C PHE A 747 -42.87 27.85 19.21
N ARG A 748 -43.06 26.73 18.49
CA ARG A 748 -43.56 25.48 19.08
C ARG A 748 -42.58 24.91 20.11
N GLY A 749 -41.28 24.96 19.81
CA GLY A 749 -40.23 24.47 20.70
C GLY A 749 -40.08 25.29 21.98
N ALA A 750 -40.37 26.59 21.93
CA ALA A 750 -40.44 27.48 23.10
C ALA A 750 -41.78 27.38 23.85
N GLY A 751 -42.74 26.58 23.36
CA GLY A 751 -44.06 26.41 23.95
C GLY A 751 -45.00 27.60 23.79
N LEU A 752 -44.66 28.61 22.97
CA LEU A 752 -45.46 29.84 22.88
C LEU A 752 -46.69 29.69 21.98
N ILE A 753 -46.57 28.94 20.88
CA ILE A 753 -47.64 28.77 19.87
C ILE A 753 -47.65 27.33 19.33
N PRO A 754 -48.70 26.54 19.60
CA PRO A 754 -49.74 26.81 20.60
C PRO A 754 -49.13 26.92 22.01
N LEU A 755 -49.81 27.63 22.91
CA LEU A 755 -49.33 27.83 24.28
C LEU A 755 -49.31 26.49 25.04
N GLN A 756 -48.13 25.91 25.23
CA GLN A 756 -47.92 24.57 25.80
C GLN A 756 -46.76 24.57 26.80
N LEU A 757 -47.09 24.67 28.09
CA LEU A 757 -46.11 24.67 29.18
C LEU A 757 -45.34 23.34 29.29
N ASP A 758 -45.98 22.21 28.99
CA ASP A 758 -45.40 20.86 29.14
C ASP A 758 -44.18 20.61 28.22
N VAL A 759 -44.14 21.28 27.06
CA VAL A 759 -43.03 21.20 26.10
C VAL A 759 -41.74 21.80 26.69
N VAL A 760 -41.88 22.77 27.58
CA VAL A 760 -40.75 23.41 28.27
C VAL A 760 -40.39 22.65 29.55
N LEU A 761 -41.38 22.25 30.35
CA LEU A 761 -41.15 21.53 31.61
C LEU A 761 -40.48 20.17 31.39
N SER A 762 -40.85 19.45 30.33
CA SER A 762 -40.21 18.17 29.97
C SER A 762 -38.70 18.27 29.67
N LYS A 763 -38.19 19.47 29.34
CA LYS A 763 -36.76 19.71 29.10
C LYS A 763 -35.96 19.93 30.38
N LEU A 764 -36.61 20.19 31.52
CA LEU A 764 -35.96 20.41 32.82
C LEU A 764 -35.51 19.10 33.49
N ASP A 765 -36.15 17.97 33.16
CA ASP A 765 -36.03 16.69 33.88
C ASP A 765 -34.88 15.77 33.42
N VAL A 766 -33.91 16.30 32.67
CA VAL A 766 -32.78 15.52 32.14
C VAL A 766 -31.77 15.21 33.27
N LYS A 767 -31.95 14.07 33.94
CA LYS A 767 -30.98 13.50 34.91
C LYS A 767 -29.58 13.37 34.29
N LEU A 768 -28.63 14.20 34.76
CA LEU A 768 -27.20 14.00 34.53
C LEU A 768 -26.77 12.71 35.24
N ARG A 769 -26.55 11.61 34.50
CA ARG A 769 -25.83 10.43 35.04
C ARG A 769 -24.36 10.81 35.24
N THR A 770 -23.95 11.08 36.46
CA THR A 770 -22.53 11.02 36.86
C THR A 770 -22.16 9.56 37.12
N PRO A 771 -21.09 9.01 36.51
CA PRO A 771 -20.58 7.71 36.90
C PRO A 771 -20.04 7.78 38.33
N THR A 772 -20.42 6.80 39.15
CA THR A 772 -19.94 6.59 40.52
C THR A 772 -18.41 6.57 40.54
N PRO A 773 -17.74 7.28 41.46
CA PRO A 773 -16.28 7.18 41.58
C PRO A 773 -15.90 5.75 42.01
N PRO A 774 -14.84 5.15 41.43
CA PRO A 774 -14.36 3.86 41.92
C PRO A 774 -13.86 4.01 43.36
N ALA A 775 -14.13 2.99 44.17
CA ALA A 775 -13.65 2.87 45.53
C ALA A 775 -12.12 3.04 45.59
N VAL A 776 -11.68 3.74 46.64
CA VAL A 776 -10.29 3.95 47.02
C VAL A 776 -9.58 2.60 47.14
N LEU A 777 -8.64 2.31 46.25
CA LEU A 777 -7.64 1.26 46.42
C LEU A 777 -6.33 1.93 46.83
N ALA A 778 -5.79 1.41 47.93
CA ALA A 778 -4.73 1.97 48.74
C ALA A 778 -3.45 2.35 47.98
N GLU A 779 -2.80 3.37 48.51
CA GLU A 779 -1.46 3.85 48.16
C GLU A 779 -0.47 2.69 48.00
N THR A 780 0.12 2.57 46.81
CA THR A 780 1.42 1.93 46.65
C THR A 780 2.43 3.01 46.30
N LEU A 781 3.46 3.08 47.14
CA LEU A 781 4.55 4.04 47.15
C LEU A 781 5.17 4.22 45.75
N TRP A 782 5.27 5.49 45.37
CA TRP A 782 5.92 5.97 44.17
C TRP A 782 7.42 5.65 44.22
N GLN A 783 7.91 4.85 43.27
CA GLN A 783 9.34 4.62 43.06
C GLN A 783 9.73 5.30 41.74
N ALA A 784 10.60 6.30 41.81
CA ALA A 784 11.17 6.98 40.64
C ALA A 784 12.13 6.01 39.93
N CYS A 785 11.65 5.33 38.88
CA CYS A 785 12.51 4.71 37.89
C CYS A 785 12.57 5.61 36.66
N THR A 786 13.69 6.33 36.53
CA THR A 786 14.13 6.97 35.29
C THR A 786 14.05 5.96 34.13
N PRO A 787 13.40 6.27 32.99
CA PRO A 787 13.37 5.35 31.87
C PRO A 787 14.74 5.36 31.16
N SER A 788 15.57 4.38 31.48
CA SER A 788 16.74 3.98 30.72
C SER A 788 16.29 3.33 29.40
N ASN A 789 16.05 4.16 28.38
CA ASN A 789 15.90 3.67 27.01
C ASN A 789 16.72 4.51 26.02
N LEU A 790 18.05 4.48 26.22
CA LEU A 790 19.07 5.07 25.34
C LEU A 790 19.08 4.45 23.93
N GLN A 791 18.43 3.29 23.73
CA GLN A 791 18.24 2.65 22.42
C GLN A 791 17.19 3.35 21.53
N LEU A 792 16.18 3.98 22.13
CA LEU A 792 15.13 4.70 21.38
C LEU A 792 15.67 6.04 20.84
N LEU A 793 16.57 6.67 21.60
CA LEU A 793 17.24 7.91 21.21
C LEU A 793 18.35 7.67 20.16
N ARG A 794 19.05 6.53 20.19
CA ARG A 794 19.98 6.13 19.11
C ARG A 794 19.27 5.79 17.79
N ARG A 795 18.07 5.21 17.82
CA ARG A 795 17.24 5.00 16.61
C ARG A 795 16.75 6.31 15.98
N LEU A 796 16.48 7.34 16.80
CA LEU A 796 16.15 8.68 16.29
C LEU A 796 17.36 9.40 15.68
N VAL A 797 18.59 9.09 16.12
CA VAL A 797 19.82 9.67 15.56
C VAL A 797 20.26 8.98 14.26
N SER A 798 19.96 7.68 14.06
CA SER A 798 20.23 7.02 12.77
C SER A 798 19.27 7.41 11.64
N LEU A 799 18.11 8.00 11.97
CA LEU A 799 17.15 8.57 11.01
C LEU A 799 17.57 9.95 10.48
N ARG A 800 18.66 10.53 11.01
CA ARG A 800 19.14 11.87 10.62
C ARG A 800 19.82 11.90 9.24
N GLY A 801 20.30 10.75 8.74
CA GLY A 801 20.92 10.66 7.40
C GLY A 801 19.96 10.81 6.23
N GLY A 802 18.65 10.63 6.44
CA GLY A 802 17.62 10.92 5.43
C GLY A 802 17.09 12.35 5.47
N ALA A 803 17.37 13.10 6.54
CA ALA A 803 16.84 14.45 6.76
C ALA A 803 17.63 15.53 6.00
N GLU A 804 18.87 15.27 5.58
CA GLU A 804 19.71 16.26 4.89
C GLU A 804 19.25 16.55 3.45
N VAL A 805 18.62 15.58 2.76
CA VAL A 805 18.07 15.81 1.41
C VAL A 805 16.68 16.45 1.46
N MET A 806 15.87 16.13 2.47
CA MET A 806 14.64 16.88 2.75
C MET A 806 14.93 18.32 3.19
N MET A 807 16.05 18.55 3.88
CA MET A 807 16.50 19.91 4.21
C MET A 807 16.77 20.75 2.97
N LEU A 808 17.29 20.20 1.87
CA LEU A 808 17.51 20.97 0.63
C LEU A 808 16.18 21.39 -0.02
N SER A 809 15.18 20.51 -0.02
CA SER A 809 13.83 20.84 -0.51
C SER A 809 13.07 21.79 0.43
N ALA A 810 13.33 21.69 1.74
CA ALA A 810 12.80 22.58 2.75
C ALA A 810 13.52 23.93 2.77
N GLU A 811 14.81 24.01 2.40
CA GLU A 811 15.54 25.26 2.16
C GLU A 811 14.94 25.97 0.96
N LEU A 812 14.74 25.25 -0.15
CA LEU A 812 14.19 25.83 -1.38
C LEU A 812 12.72 26.25 -1.23
N MET A 813 11.92 25.51 -0.44
CA MET A 813 10.58 25.94 -0.04
C MET A 813 10.62 27.07 0.99
N ARG A 814 11.56 27.09 1.93
CA ARG A 814 11.73 28.19 2.90
C ARG A 814 12.14 29.48 2.20
N ASP A 815 12.99 29.42 1.18
CA ASP A 815 13.36 30.57 0.36
C ASP A 815 12.17 31.05 -0.48
N ARG A 816 11.37 30.13 -1.04
CA ARG A 816 10.13 30.49 -1.74
C ARG A 816 9.13 31.15 -0.79
N ILE A 817 8.94 30.59 0.41
CA ILE A 817 8.06 31.13 1.45
C ILE A 817 8.56 32.48 1.95
N ALA A 818 9.86 32.63 2.21
CA ALA A 818 10.47 33.89 2.64
C ALA A 818 10.36 34.96 1.53
N SER A 819 10.55 34.59 0.26
CA SER A 819 10.36 35.51 -0.87
C SER A 819 8.91 35.95 -1.00
N LEU A 820 7.96 35.03 -0.80
CA LEU A 820 6.52 35.31 -0.83
C LEU A 820 6.09 36.15 0.36
N GLU A 821 6.61 35.89 1.57
CA GLU A 821 6.36 36.68 2.77
C GLU A 821 6.90 38.10 2.61
N LYS A 822 8.11 38.26 2.05
CA LYS A 822 8.70 39.57 1.77
C LYS A 822 7.91 40.34 0.71
N ALA A 823 7.43 39.66 -0.34
CA ALA A 823 6.53 40.25 -1.34
C ALA A 823 5.17 40.65 -0.74
N ASN A 824 4.63 39.84 0.18
CA ASN A 824 3.36 40.11 0.84
C ASN A 824 3.49 41.27 1.85
N GLU A 825 4.58 41.34 2.62
CA GLU A 825 4.89 42.50 3.47
C GLU A 825 5.07 43.79 2.65
N ALA A 826 5.75 43.71 1.51
CA ALA A 826 5.90 44.84 0.60
C ALA A 826 4.54 45.30 0.04
N ALA A 827 3.65 44.37 -0.31
CA ALA A 827 2.29 44.65 -0.73
C ALA A 827 1.44 45.28 0.40
N ILE A 828 1.59 44.80 1.65
CA ILE A 828 0.92 45.36 2.83
C ILE A 828 1.43 46.78 3.11
N LYS A 829 2.74 47.02 3.05
CA LYS A 829 3.33 48.37 3.19
C LYS A 829 2.87 49.30 2.06
N ARG A 830 2.77 48.82 0.81
CA ARG A 830 2.16 49.57 -0.32
C ARG A 830 0.71 49.97 -0.01
N ARG A 831 -0.11 49.03 0.48
CA ARG A 831 -1.51 49.30 0.87
C ARG A 831 -1.62 50.28 2.03
N GLN A 832 -0.77 50.17 3.06
CA GLN A 832 -0.75 51.10 4.19
C GLN A 832 -0.28 52.51 3.80
N ARG A 833 0.72 52.64 2.91
CA ARG A 833 1.17 53.93 2.37
C ARG A 833 0.09 54.56 1.50
N LYS A 834 -0.61 53.78 0.67
CA LYS A 834 -1.78 54.23 -0.11
C LYS A 834 -2.92 54.69 0.81
N LYS A 835 -3.17 53.98 1.92
CA LYS A 835 -4.16 54.35 2.94
C LYS A 835 -3.79 55.66 3.66
N LYS A 836 -2.52 55.83 4.07
CA LYS A 836 -2.00 57.10 4.64
C LYS A 836 -2.05 58.26 3.63
N ARG A 837 -1.83 58.00 2.33
CA ARG A 837 -1.97 59.00 1.24
C ARG A 837 -3.41 59.47 1.06
N ILE A 838 -4.37 58.54 1.08
CA ILE A 838 -5.80 58.85 0.95
C ILE A 838 -6.29 59.63 2.19
N GLN A 839 -5.73 59.35 3.37
CA GLN A 839 -6.07 60.03 4.62
C GLN A 839 -5.53 61.48 4.71
N LYS A 840 -4.54 61.88 3.88
CA LYS A 840 -3.92 63.22 3.89
C LYS A 840 -4.36 64.17 2.77
N ARG A 841 -5.43 63.87 2.00
CA ARG A 841 -5.85 64.59 0.77
C ARG A 841 -4.70 64.74 -0.24
N GLY A 842 -4.68 63.86 -1.24
CA GLY A 842 -3.53 63.65 -2.13
C GLY A 842 -3.01 64.90 -2.87
N VAL A 843 -1.86 65.40 -2.43
CA VAL A 843 -0.96 66.23 -3.25
C VAL A 843 0.42 65.56 -3.25
N LEU A 844 0.95 65.27 -4.44
CA LEU A 844 2.24 64.62 -4.65
C LEU A 844 3.32 65.71 -4.76
N THR A 845 4.29 65.73 -3.85
CA THR A 845 5.48 66.58 -4.01
C THR A 845 6.40 66.01 -5.10
N LYS A 846 7.03 66.86 -5.90
CA LYS A 846 7.85 66.48 -7.06
C LYS A 846 8.90 65.40 -6.72
N GLY A 847 9.60 65.55 -5.59
CA GLY A 847 10.58 64.54 -5.13
C GLY A 847 9.95 63.18 -4.79
N ALA A 848 8.72 63.14 -4.25
CA ALA A 848 8.01 61.89 -4.01
C ALA A 848 7.45 61.25 -5.29
N GLY A 849 7.41 61.99 -6.41
CA GLY A 849 7.12 61.48 -7.75
C GLY A 849 8.37 60.91 -8.42
N GLU A 850 9.49 61.60 -8.30
CA GLU A 850 10.80 61.16 -8.80
C GLU A 850 11.25 59.86 -8.10
N ASP A 851 11.06 59.74 -6.78
CA ASP A 851 11.35 58.50 -6.04
C ASP A 851 10.49 57.32 -6.51
N ILE A 852 9.25 57.56 -6.94
CA ILE A 852 8.35 56.51 -7.46
C ILE A 852 8.78 56.06 -8.85
N ILE A 853 9.22 56.99 -9.69
CA ILE A 853 9.71 56.70 -11.04
C ILE A 853 11.02 55.90 -10.93
N ALA A 854 11.95 56.31 -10.07
CA ALA A 854 13.18 55.58 -9.81
C ALA A 854 12.91 54.17 -9.27
N GLN A 855 11.92 54.00 -8.38
CA GLN A 855 11.55 52.66 -7.88
C GLN A 855 10.85 51.80 -8.93
N TYR A 856 10.09 52.41 -9.85
CA TYR A 856 9.46 51.69 -10.95
C TYR A 856 10.49 51.18 -11.96
N GLU A 857 11.50 52.00 -12.29
CA GLU A 857 12.63 51.61 -13.15
C GLU A 857 13.46 50.49 -12.51
N THR A 858 13.70 50.56 -11.19
CA THR A 858 14.41 49.51 -10.46
C THR A 858 13.63 48.19 -10.44
N ASP A 859 12.30 48.25 -10.25
CA ASP A 859 11.41 47.08 -10.27
C ASP A 859 11.31 46.46 -11.68
N GLU A 860 11.35 47.28 -12.75
CA GLU A 860 11.38 46.79 -14.14
C GLU A 860 12.69 46.05 -14.45
N GLN A 861 13.81 46.53 -13.92
CA GLN A 861 15.12 45.88 -14.05
C GLN A 861 15.13 44.50 -13.37
N ILE A 862 14.59 44.39 -12.16
CA ILE A 862 14.48 43.12 -11.43
C ILE A 862 13.56 42.14 -12.17
N ALA A 863 12.43 42.62 -12.70
CA ALA A 863 11.52 41.78 -13.48
C ALA A 863 12.14 41.30 -14.81
N CYS A 864 13.05 42.08 -15.40
CA CYS A 864 13.81 41.69 -16.58
C CYS A 864 14.86 40.61 -16.27
N GLU A 865 15.55 40.74 -15.14
CA GLU A 865 16.53 39.75 -14.65
C GLU A 865 15.87 38.42 -14.25
N GLU A 866 14.69 38.45 -13.62
CA GLU A 866 13.91 37.24 -13.29
C GLU A 866 13.42 36.49 -14.54
N ARG A 867 13.09 37.22 -15.63
CA ARG A 867 12.72 36.60 -16.92
C ARG A 867 13.93 35.94 -17.59
N GLN A 868 15.11 36.55 -17.53
CA GLN A 868 16.33 35.97 -18.10
C GLN A 868 16.88 34.79 -17.28
N GLY A 869 16.64 34.76 -15.96
CA GLY A 869 17.02 33.65 -15.08
C GLY A 869 16.21 32.36 -15.32
N GLY A 870 15.00 32.46 -15.85
CA GLY A 870 14.10 31.33 -16.12
C GLY A 870 14.52 30.46 -17.32
N GLU A 871 15.23 31.01 -18.30
CA GLU A 871 15.61 30.30 -19.53
C GLU A 871 16.95 29.53 -19.43
N ARG A 872 17.74 29.74 -18.36
CA ARG A 872 19.07 29.09 -18.20
C ARG A 872 19.09 27.76 -17.45
N SER A 873 17.94 27.18 -17.07
CA SER A 873 17.87 25.92 -16.31
C SER A 873 17.41 24.69 -17.13
N GLY A 874 17.72 24.67 -18.44
CA GLY A 874 17.50 23.52 -19.32
C GLY A 874 18.74 23.14 -20.14
N VAL A 875 19.55 22.22 -19.60
CA VAL A 875 20.51 21.30 -20.27
C VAL A 875 21.44 21.87 -21.37
N SER A 876 22.74 21.98 -21.06
CA SER A 876 23.82 21.74 -22.04
C SER A 876 25.03 21.07 -21.37
N ARG A 877 25.35 19.84 -21.82
CA ARG A 877 26.62 19.14 -21.56
C ARG A 877 27.80 19.99 -22.07
N PRO A 878 28.99 19.97 -21.44
CA PRO A 878 30.16 20.58 -22.03
C PRO A 878 30.78 19.60 -23.05
N GLU A 879 30.62 19.90 -24.33
CA GLU A 879 31.58 19.46 -25.35
C GLU A 879 32.85 20.29 -25.20
N LYS A 880 33.99 19.60 -25.06
CA LYS A 880 35.31 20.18 -25.25
C LYS A 880 35.41 20.64 -26.70
N SER A 881 35.58 21.95 -26.94
CA SER A 881 36.15 22.42 -28.19
C SER A 881 37.41 23.23 -27.92
N THR A 882 38.44 22.83 -28.65
CA THR A 882 39.75 23.46 -28.83
C THR A 882 39.66 24.75 -29.62
N ASN A 883 40.52 25.69 -29.23
CA ASN A 883 41.29 26.62 -30.06
C ASN A 883 40.76 28.01 -30.47
N LYS A 884 41.67 28.96 -30.17
CA LYS A 884 42.14 30.14 -30.92
C LYS A 884 41.49 31.50 -30.64
N THR A 885 42.17 32.21 -29.73
CA THR A 885 42.84 33.51 -29.94
C THR A 885 42.85 34.03 -31.38
N THR A 886 42.34 35.25 -31.60
CA THR A 886 43.07 36.39 -32.20
C THR A 886 42.24 37.69 -32.19
N ASN A 887 42.86 38.74 -31.64
CA ASN A 887 42.85 40.17 -32.04
C ASN A 887 41.49 40.91 -32.13
N ILE A 888 41.26 42.07 -31.51
CA ILE A 888 42.08 43.27 -31.22
C ILE A 888 41.67 43.84 -29.87
#